data_AF-A0A4Q7ZLK7-F1
#
_entry.id   AF-A0A4Q7ZLK7-F1
#
_cell.length_a   1.000
_cell.length_b   1.000
_cell.length_c   1.000
_cell.angle_alpha   90.00
_cell.angle_beta   90.00
_cell.angle_gamma   90.00
#
_symmetry.space_group_name_H-M   'P 1'
#
loop_
_entity.id
_entity.type
_entity.pdbx_description
1 polymer ?
#
loop_
_entity_poly.entity_id
_entity_poly.type
_entity_poly.pdbx_seq_one_letter_code
_entity_poly.pdbx_strand_id
1 'polypeptide(L)'
;MTTDDRTDKRTDGQQAPTTLNNASAPTIVDTLAYPISPDYVKSWTPVRGLCELIANALDEDHDATVAWADGVLRIADDGPGIPEEGLILGYSTKTNAQIGQFGEGKKLACLILARSPGVGAVRCETVGYGFVPTVERRRLLGGMIPSRSEQGAEVLVYNLYRTDRTRGTVITVECPKELADEAIGRFRALSEPGYTPPATPGTCVLTGDPGRVWIGGVLVTTVPGFLASYDLPLDDKALQNRDRTVIEAGALRDAVRAILAASDDQAVVDRFAVHVLAGEKLREAEQFFSSVILPRARAAWRTWGRAHLPAQTFYTSPGNEEAALDLKDKGFAEVTARGLAAHHQRALMDLLGVEIAHTRQRRHYETTRDKTTWVPEGTLTPEQRTALATGTQLVRRGIGSFALDRVRVYAESESSPCADGFYNPRTGAVAVHVNALADRSQLLEILLHEAAHRVAHRGGGRWAPRGDYADRCRGFEEVLGDFAAQLLGYLADGAKLPDAAETPHREPAAPQVRRSSADDPAVPVTRRELAHLLTDRLPHALTAGGFADAKDMVASTAVHPDFWRTLTNPKPAGFRAQMGRGRAWDYDKTSLLADAVGVHPPVVWLAYNLCEGSMYARRREQWGQPGPWAKQMREVTLRACADLDALGGAYAAQVPALRALLTGQTPAPTGDDSWQAPARALLALERHRLGLDAQPA
;
A
#
# COMPACT_ATOMS: atom_id res chain seq x y z
N MET A 1 43.30 48.21 -16.33
CA MET A 1 42.35 48.75 -15.35
C MET A 1 42.20 47.71 -14.25
N THR A 2 43.07 47.76 -13.23
CA THR A 2 42.83 48.42 -11.92
C THR A 2 41.66 47.76 -11.19
N THR A 3 41.98 46.75 -10.37
CA THR A 3 41.96 46.78 -8.88
C THR A 3 40.56 46.71 -8.30
N ASP A 4 40.24 45.62 -7.59
CA ASP A 4 40.02 45.78 -6.16
C ASP A 4 40.27 44.47 -5.42
N ASP A 5 41.24 44.54 -4.51
CA ASP A 5 41.82 43.49 -3.69
C ASP A 5 41.39 43.83 -2.26
N ARG A 6 40.48 43.03 -1.70
CA ARG A 6 40.08 43.12 -0.28
C ARG A 6 40.30 41.77 0.38
N THR A 7 41.57 41.54 0.71
CA THR A 7 42.00 40.60 1.75
C THR A 7 41.56 41.12 3.12
N ASP A 8 40.52 40.50 3.69
CA ASP A 8 40.20 40.64 5.12
C ASP A 8 41.22 39.83 5.93
N LYS A 9 42.20 40.54 6.50
CA LYS A 9 43.08 40.02 7.56
C LYS A 9 42.25 39.80 8.82
N ARG A 10 41.72 38.58 9.00
CA ARG A 10 41.37 38.08 10.33
C ARG A 10 42.66 37.80 11.09
N THR A 11 42.90 38.60 12.12
CA THR A 11 43.90 38.35 13.15
C THR A 11 43.61 37.01 13.82
N ASP A 12 44.51 36.05 13.61
CA ASP A 12 44.64 34.85 14.43
C ASP A 12 44.98 35.26 15.87
N GLY A 13 43.94 35.46 16.67
CA GLY A 13 44.06 35.42 18.11
C GLY A 13 44.34 33.98 18.52
N GLN A 14 45.62 33.63 18.67
CA GLN A 14 46.04 32.50 19.49
C GLN A 14 45.46 32.70 20.90
N GLN A 15 44.27 32.13 21.14
CA GLN A 15 43.79 31.90 22.49
C GLN A 15 44.72 30.84 23.10
N ALA A 16 45.48 31.27 24.10
CA ALA A 16 46.23 30.38 24.96
C ALA A 16 45.32 29.26 25.48
N PRO A 17 45.83 28.03 25.63
CA PRO A 17 45.05 26.93 26.19
C PRO A 17 44.59 27.33 27.58
N THR A 18 43.29 27.56 27.74
CA THR A 18 42.64 27.74 29.04
C THR A 18 42.90 26.45 29.81
N THR A 19 43.86 26.50 30.74
CA THR A 19 44.10 25.44 31.70
C THR A 19 42.77 25.10 32.37
N LEU A 20 42.27 23.89 32.11
CA LEU A 20 41.14 23.30 32.82
C LEU A 20 41.38 23.50 34.31
N ASN A 21 40.51 24.29 34.93
CA ASN A 21 40.48 24.47 36.37
C ASN A 21 40.46 23.10 37.02
N ASN A 22 41.53 22.77 37.74
CA ASN A 22 41.50 21.74 38.79
C ASN A 22 40.51 22.22 39.85
N ALA A 23 39.21 21.99 39.61
CA ALA A 23 38.18 22.22 40.61
C ALA A 23 38.53 21.32 41.80
N SER A 24 38.76 21.93 42.96
CA SER A 24 39.00 21.23 44.22
C SER A 24 37.97 20.11 44.40
N ALA A 25 38.42 18.94 44.83
CA ALA A 25 37.50 17.85 45.19
C ALA A 25 36.45 18.37 46.18
N PRO A 26 35.17 18.00 46.02
CA PRO A 26 34.10 18.55 46.84
C PRO A 26 34.25 18.03 48.28
N THR A 27 33.94 18.86 49.25
CA THR A 27 33.96 18.44 50.66
C THR A 27 32.81 17.48 50.93
N ILE A 28 33.13 16.21 51.18
CA ILE A 28 32.15 15.18 51.51
C ILE A 28 31.54 15.47 52.89
N VAL A 29 30.21 15.50 52.95
CA VAL A 29 29.44 15.77 54.18
C VAL A 29 28.78 14.53 54.75
N ASP A 30 28.54 13.50 53.92
CA ASP A 30 27.92 12.24 54.33
C ASP A 30 28.23 11.11 53.33
N THR A 31 27.91 9.86 53.67
CA THR A 31 28.05 8.69 52.77
C THR A 31 26.83 7.79 52.83
N LEU A 32 26.36 7.34 51.65
CA LEU A 32 25.28 6.36 51.52
C LEU A 32 25.83 5.06 50.92
N ALA A 33 25.87 3.99 51.71
CA ALA A 33 26.32 2.68 51.25
C ALA A 33 25.14 1.82 50.78
N TYR A 34 25.21 1.34 49.55
CA TYR A 34 24.29 0.34 49.02
C TYR A 34 24.92 -1.05 49.17
N PRO A 35 24.29 -2.01 49.85
CA PRO A 35 24.83 -3.38 50.00
C PRO A 35 24.72 -4.19 48.69
N ILE A 36 25.25 -3.65 47.59
CA ILE A 36 25.31 -4.26 46.26
C ILE A 36 26.78 -4.56 45.96
N SER A 37 27.08 -5.83 45.70
CA SER A 37 28.41 -6.26 45.26
C SER A 37 28.79 -5.63 43.92
N PRO A 38 30.06 -5.22 43.71
CA PRO A 38 30.58 -4.86 42.40
C PRO A 38 30.47 -5.96 41.35
N ASP A 39 30.13 -7.20 41.69
CA ASP A 39 29.87 -8.26 40.71
C ASP A 39 28.39 -8.35 40.29
N TYR A 40 27.50 -7.61 40.95
CA TYR A 40 26.10 -7.54 40.55
C TYR A 40 25.99 -6.95 39.13
N VAL A 41 25.08 -7.47 38.30
CA VAL A 41 24.99 -7.14 36.86
C VAL A 41 26.37 -7.15 36.15
N LYS A 42 27.18 -8.20 36.39
CA LYS A 42 28.47 -8.44 35.74
C LYS A 42 28.48 -8.24 34.22
N SER A 43 27.37 -8.53 33.54
CA SER A 43 27.23 -8.42 32.08
C SER A 43 27.11 -6.97 31.58
N TRP A 44 26.83 -5.99 32.45
CA TRP A 44 26.72 -4.60 32.04
C TRP A 44 28.09 -3.99 31.76
N THR A 45 28.18 -3.32 30.62
CA THR A 45 29.34 -2.56 30.16
C THR A 45 29.25 -1.09 30.58
N PRO A 46 30.36 -0.32 30.57
CA PRO A 46 30.33 1.12 30.80
C PRO A 46 29.34 1.87 29.91
N VAL A 47 29.27 1.51 28.62
CA VAL A 47 28.32 2.07 27.66
C VAL A 47 26.89 1.88 28.14
N ARG A 48 26.56 0.70 28.70
CA ARG A 48 25.24 0.45 29.28
C ARG A 48 24.95 1.35 30.47
N GLY A 49 25.94 1.53 31.35
CA GLY A 49 25.85 2.48 32.46
C GLY A 49 25.52 3.89 31.97
N LEU A 50 26.25 4.38 30.97
CA LEU A 50 25.99 5.69 30.37
C LEU A 50 24.60 5.78 29.72
N CYS A 51 24.18 4.76 28.96
CA CYS A 51 22.86 4.76 28.35
C CYS A 51 21.75 4.89 29.40
N GLU A 52 21.87 4.25 30.57
CA GLU A 52 20.87 4.45 31.62
C GLU A 52 20.89 5.85 32.22
N LEU A 53 22.06 6.50 32.34
CA LEU A 53 22.12 7.88 32.80
C LEU A 53 21.50 8.84 31.78
N ILE A 54 21.79 8.65 30.50
CA ILE A 54 21.20 9.41 29.38
C ILE A 54 19.68 9.21 29.34
N ALA A 55 19.20 7.97 29.41
CA ALA A 55 17.77 7.66 29.43
C ALA A 55 17.05 8.31 30.62
N ASN A 56 17.69 8.35 31.80
CA ASN A 56 17.12 9.05 32.94
C ASN A 56 17.04 10.56 32.72
N ALA A 57 18.04 11.19 32.08
CA ALA A 57 17.97 12.61 31.77
C ALA A 57 16.84 12.91 30.76
N LEU A 58 16.74 12.11 29.69
CA LEU A 58 15.67 12.22 28.67
C LEU A 58 14.26 11.96 29.22
N ASP A 59 14.14 11.12 30.26
CA ASP A 59 12.88 10.86 30.96
C ASP A 59 12.38 12.04 31.81
N GLU A 60 13.31 12.88 32.28
CA GLU A 60 13.00 14.07 33.10
C GLU A 60 12.87 15.32 32.24
N ASP A 61 13.63 15.39 31.14
CA ASP A 61 13.69 16.52 30.22
C ASP A 61 13.95 16.02 28.79
N HIS A 62 12.99 16.21 27.89
CA HIS A 62 13.13 15.82 26.49
C HIS A 62 14.28 16.56 25.79
N ASP A 63 14.60 17.78 26.26
CA ASP A 63 15.65 18.64 25.71
C ASP A 63 17.00 18.45 26.44
N ALA A 64 17.15 17.36 27.21
CA ALA A 64 18.38 17.06 27.94
C ALA A 64 19.61 17.09 27.03
N THR A 65 20.68 17.73 27.51
CA THR A 65 21.93 17.93 26.78
C THR A 65 22.94 16.84 27.11
N VAL A 66 23.51 16.21 26.07
CA VAL A 66 24.56 15.20 26.23
C VAL A 66 25.72 15.55 25.29
N ALA A 67 26.89 15.83 25.86
CA ALA A 67 28.06 16.24 25.10
C ALA A 67 29.36 15.72 25.72
N TRP A 68 30.29 15.29 24.89
CA TRP A 68 31.64 14.91 25.30
C TRP A 68 32.64 16.01 24.92
N ALA A 69 33.46 16.44 25.85
CA ALA A 69 34.56 17.38 25.63
C ALA A 69 35.68 17.12 26.64
N ASP A 70 36.94 17.25 26.19
CA ASP A 70 38.13 17.21 27.05
C ASP A 70 38.21 15.99 27.99
N GLY A 71 37.82 14.81 27.51
CA GLY A 71 37.84 13.59 28.31
C GLY A 71 36.63 13.38 29.22
N VAL A 72 35.64 14.27 29.18
CA VAL A 72 34.47 14.24 30.06
C VAL A 72 33.18 14.22 29.25
N LEU A 73 32.35 13.20 29.47
CA LEU A 73 30.95 13.20 29.06
C LEU A 73 30.11 13.96 30.09
N ARG A 74 29.38 14.97 29.63
CA ARG A 74 28.41 15.73 30.42
C ARG A 74 26.99 15.39 29.96
N ILE A 75 26.16 14.95 30.89
CA ILE A 75 24.72 14.69 30.72
C ILE A 75 23.99 15.70 31.61
N ALA A 76 23.07 16.49 31.09
CA ALA A 76 22.34 17.47 31.89
C ALA A 76 20.89 17.63 31.47
N ASP A 77 20.01 17.68 32.46
CA ASP A 77 18.57 17.96 32.34
C ASP A 77 18.20 19.20 33.15
N ASP A 78 17.03 19.78 32.83
CA ASP A 78 16.38 20.86 33.56
C ASP A 78 15.14 20.39 34.37
N GLY A 79 15.13 19.10 34.74
CA GLY A 79 14.06 18.46 35.51
C GLY A 79 14.01 18.87 36.99
N PRO A 80 13.22 18.17 37.82
CA PRO A 80 13.06 18.48 39.25
C PRO A 80 14.28 18.12 40.12
N GLY A 81 15.27 17.41 39.57
CA GLY A 81 16.39 16.84 40.32
C GLY A 81 16.08 15.44 40.87
N ILE A 82 17.05 14.86 41.58
CA ILE A 82 16.92 13.52 42.17
C ILE A 82 16.39 13.67 43.60
N PRO A 83 15.13 13.28 43.87
CA PRO A 83 14.59 13.37 45.22
C PRO A 83 15.20 12.28 46.12
N GLU A 84 14.97 12.38 47.44
CA GLU A 84 15.47 11.41 48.42
C GLU A 84 15.01 9.99 48.08
N GLU A 85 13.76 9.83 47.68
CA GLU A 85 13.21 8.53 47.32
C GLU A 85 13.90 7.97 46.06
N GLY A 86 14.45 8.83 45.22
CA GLY A 86 15.32 8.48 44.09
C GLY A 86 16.63 7.81 44.52
N LEU A 87 17.04 7.93 45.79
CA LEU A 87 18.18 7.23 46.38
C LEU A 87 17.80 5.85 46.95
N ILE A 88 16.52 5.48 47.04
CA ILE A 88 16.08 4.19 47.59
C ILE A 88 16.06 3.11 46.49
N LEU A 89 16.61 1.93 46.76
CA LEU A 89 16.51 0.77 45.83
C LEU A 89 15.09 0.23 45.79
N GLY A 90 14.59 -0.09 44.59
CA GLY A 90 13.23 -0.56 44.39
C GLY A 90 12.15 0.54 44.43
N TYR A 91 12.51 1.79 44.72
CA TYR A 91 11.58 2.92 44.64
C TYR A 91 11.61 3.54 43.24
N SER A 92 10.46 3.59 42.58
CA SER A 92 10.28 4.16 41.24
C SER A 92 8.92 4.87 41.16
N THR A 93 8.92 6.14 40.77
CA THR A 93 7.71 6.89 40.41
C THR A 93 7.44 6.86 38.91
N LYS A 94 8.18 6.03 38.17
CA LYS A 94 8.18 6.07 36.71
C LYS A 94 6.85 5.61 36.10
N THR A 95 6.46 6.26 35.01
CA THR A 95 5.22 5.96 34.28
C THR A 95 5.51 5.15 33.01
N ASN A 96 4.44 4.72 32.31
CA ASN A 96 4.59 4.04 31.02
C ASN A 96 5.18 4.96 29.92
N ALA A 97 5.03 6.28 30.06
CA ALA A 97 5.54 7.27 29.12
C ALA A 97 7.05 7.52 29.21
N GLN A 98 7.74 6.95 30.19
CA GLN A 98 9.19 7.07 30.36
C GLN A 98 9.92 5.85 29.78
N ILE A 99 11.13 6.05 29.26
CA ILE A 99 12.08 5.02 28.84
C ILE A 99 12.38 4.08 30.02
N GLY A 100 12.60 4.65 31.20
CA GLY A 100 12.73 4.00 32.51
C GLY A 100 11.59 3.05 32.92
N GLN A 101 11.92 2.00 33.69
CA GLN A 101 10.90 1.12 34.33
C GLN A 101 11.11 0.97 35.85
N PHE A 102 12.28 0.47 36.29
CA PHE A 102 12.41 -0.09 37.65
C PHE A 102 12.99 0.83 38.73
N GLY A 103 13.31 2.10 38.46
CA GLY A 103 13.88 3.04 39.46
C GLY A 103 15.29 2.71 40.00
N GLU A 104 15.82 1.52 39.68
CA GLU A 104 17.14 1.04 40.11
C GLU A 104 18.27 1.35 39.12
N GLY A 105 17.93 1.57 37.84
CA GLY A 105 18.90 1.64 36.74
C GLY A 105 20.02 2.67 36.96
N LYS A 106 19.71 3.83 37.54
CA LYS A 106 20.69 4.88 37.86
C LYS A 106 21.75 4.41 38.87
N LYS A 107 21.33 3.64 39.87
CA LYS A 107 22.20 3.13 40.94
C LYS A 107 23.13 2.05 40.39
N LEU A 108 22.56 1.15 39.60
CA LEU A 108 23.33 0.14 38.87
C LEU A 108 24.31 0.78 37.89
N ALA A 109 23.89 1.79 37.13
CA ALA A 109 24.78 2.55 36.24
C ALA A 109 25.96 3.15 37.01
N CYS A 110 25.73 3.77 38.17
CA CYS A 110 26.80 4.30 39.02
C CYS A 110 27.77 3.20 39.48
N LEU A 111 27.27 2.03 39.88
CA LEU A 111 28.12 0.87 40.22
C LEU A 111 28.99 0.44 39.05
N ILE A 112 28.40 0.33 37.85
CA ILE A 112 29.11 -0.06 36.63
C ILE A 112 30.22 0.93 36.32
N LEU A 113 29.92 2.23 36.34
CA LEU A 113 30.91 3.25 36.01
C LEU A 113 32.02 3.32 37.06
N ALA A 114 31.68 3.25 38.36
CA ALA A 114 32.66 3.30 39.44
C ALA A 114 33.61 2.09 39.47
N ARG A 115 33.19 0.91 39.00
CA ARG A 115 34.02 -0.31 38.98
C ARG A 115 34.85 -0.49 37.71
N SER A 116 34.62 0.31 36.66
CA SER A 116 35.12 -0.01 35.32
C SER A 116 36.54 0.53 35.07
N PRO A 117 37.52 -0.33 34.74
CA PRO A 117 38.88 0.11 34.45
C PRO A 117 38.90 0.85 33.11
N GLY A 118 38.99 2.18 33.15
CA GLY A 118 38.91 3.04 31.96
C GLY A 118 37.83 4.12 32.05
N VAL A 119 36.98 4.07 33.09
CA VAL A 119 36.14 5.20 33.49
C VAL A 119 36.83 5.88 34.68
N GLY A 120 37.01 7.20 34.59
CA GLY A 120 37.59 8.02 35.64
C GLY A 120 36.55 8.49 36.65
N ALA A 121 36.68 9.74 37.10
CA ALA A 121 35.73 10.32 38.04
C ALA A 121 34.31 10.40 37.47
N VAL A 122 33.35 9.93 38.27
CA VAL A 122 31.91 10.10 38.03
C VAL A 122 31.39 11.07 39.08
N ARG A 123 30.66 12.09 38.67
CA ARG A 123 30.05 13.06 39.59
C ARG A 123 28.62 13.35 39.16
N CYS A 124 27.70 13.32 40.12
CA CYS A 124 26.31 13.72 39.95
C CYS A 124 26.05 14.96 40.82
N GLU A 125 25.61 16.05 40.21
CA GLU A 125 25.16 17.27 40.89
C GLU A 125 23.67 17.45 40.61
N THR A 126 22.85 17.52 41.66
CA THR A 126 21.41 17.67 41.56
C THR A 126 20.92 18.75 42.52
N VAL A 127 19.61 18.93 42.66
CA VAL A 127 19.03 20.01 43.47
C VAL A 127 19.43 19.87 44.95
N GLY A 128 20.21 20.83 45.46
CA GLY A 128 20.65 20.94 46.85
C GLY A 128 21.78 20.01 47.30
N TYR A 129 22.12 18.96 46.53
CA TYR A 129 23.22 18.06 46.84
C TYR A 129 23.85 17.44 45.59
N GLY A 130 24.98 16.77 45.79
CA GLY A 130 25.63 15.95 44.78
C GLY A 130 26.28 14.73 45.41
N PHE A 131 26.69 13.78 44.58
CA PHE A 131 27.42 12.60 45.02
C PHE A 131 28.46 12.12 44.01
N VAL A 132 29.50 11.48 44.55
CA VAL A 132 30.52 10.73 43.79
C VAL A 132 30.36 9.25 44.12
N PRO A 133 29.94 8.40 43.15
CA PRO A 133 29.86 6.97 43.37
C PRO A 133 31.24 6.32 43.34
N THR A 134 31.52 5.47 44.32
CA THR A 134 32.77 4.72 44.48
C THR A 134 32.47 3.25 44.83
N VAL A 135 33.44 2.38 44.60
CA VAL A 135 33.45 1.02 45.16
C VAL A 135 34.37 1.02 46.38
N GLU A 136 33.80 0.75 47.55
CA GLU A 136 34.55 0.79 48.81
C GLU A 136 34.33 -0.50 49.60
N ARG A 137 35.34 -0.90 50.37
CA ARG A 137 35.19 -1.98 51.35
C ARG A 137 34.48 -1.47 52.58
N ARG A 138 33.32 -2.07 52.90
CA ARG A 138 32.55 -1.76 54.11
C ARG A 138 32.29 -3.03 54.91
N ARG A 139 32.39 -2.91 56.23
CA ARG A 139 31.86 -3.92 57.16
C ARG A 139 30.39 -3.63 57.40
N LEU A 140 29.51 -4.52 56.92
CA LEU A 140 28.07 -4.40 57.15
C LEU A 140 27.75 -4.55 58.64
N LEU A 141 26.75 -3.80 59.11
CA LEU A 141 26.30 -3.79 60.51
C LEU A 141 27.44 -3.55 61.52
N GLY A 142 28.39 -2.66 61.20
CA GLY A 142 29.52 -2.35 62.09
C GLY A 142 30.48 -3.51 62.31
N GLY A 143 30.46 -4.53 61.45
CA GLY A 143 31.27 -5.74 61.62
C GLY A 143 30.68 -6.77 62.58
N MET A 144 29.41 -6.60 62.98
CA MET A 144 28.67 -7.60 63.77
C MET A 144 28.59 -8.95 63.05
N ILE A 145 28.51 -8.94 61.71
CA ILE A 145 28.54 -10.14 60.89
C ILE A 145 30.01 -10.45 60.53
N PRO A 146 30.51 -11.67 60.81
CA PRO A 146 31.86 -12.07 60.44
C PRO A 146 32.07 -12.00 58.91
N SER A 147 33.13 -11.31 58.48
CA SER A 147 33.57 -11.33 57.08
C SER A 147 34.72 -12.34 56.92
N ARG A 148 34.71 -13.09 55.82
CA ARG A 148 35.82 -14.00 55.46
C ARG A 148 37.13 -13.27 55.12
N SER A 149 37.07 -12.00 54.74
CA SER A 149 38.22 -11.20 54.29
C SER A 149 38.87 -10.35 55.39
N GLU A 150 38.27 -10.29 56.59
CA GLU A 150 38.53 -9.29 57.66
C GLU A 150 38.34 -7.80 57.24
N GLN A 151 38.49 -7.46 55.97
CA GLN A 151 38.41 -6.10 55.42
C GLN A 151 36.96 -5.69 55.05
N GLY A 152 35.99 -6.60 55.16
CA GLY A 152 34.61 -6.37 54.75
C GLY A 152 34.35 -6.76 53.29
N ALA A 153 33.17 -6.39 52.78
CA ALA A 153 32.79 -6.62 51.39
C ALA A 153 32.87 -5.32 50.59
N GLU A 154 33.24 -5.41 49.32
CA GLU A 154 33.14 -4.27 48.42
C GLU A 154 31.68 -3.99 48.11
N VAL A 155 31.32 -2.71 48.15
CA VAL A 155 29.96 -2.23 47.94
C VAL A 155 29.98 -0.88 47.23
N LEU A 156 28.88 -0.53 46.57
CA LEU A 156 28.66 0.81 46.04
C LEU A 156 28.46 1.80 47.20
N VAL A 157 29.23 2.90 47.20
CA VAL A 157 29.08 4.00 48.15
C VAL A 157 28.89 5.31 47.38
N TYR A 158 27.92 6.11 47.79
CA TYR A 158 27.77 7.50 47.33
C TYR A 158 28.38 8.43 48.38
N ASN A 159 29.42 9.15 48.00
CA ASN A 159 30.02 10.20 48.83
C ASN A 159 29.30 11.52 48.55
N LEU A 160 28.47 11.96 49.50
CA LEU A 160 27.54 13.08 49.36
C LEU A 160 28.21 14.40 49.69
N TYR A 161 27.87 15.46 48.96
CA TYR A 161 28.32 16.84 49.20
C TYR A 161 27.20 17.83 48.88
N ARG A 162 27.32 19.06 49.38
CA ARG A 162 26.34 20.13 49.13
C ARG A 162 26.57 20.77 47.76
N THR A 163 25.49 21.15 47.09
CA THR A 163 25.53 21.92 45.84
C THR A 163 24.56 23.10 45.94
N ASP A 164 24.88 24.18 45.22
CA ASP A 164 23.98 25.34 45.08
C ASP A 164 23.02 25.20 43.89
N ARG A 165 22.94 24.00 43.30
CA ARG A 165 22.08 23.74 42.14
C ARG A 165 20.62 23.78 42.57
N THR A 166 19.81 24.57 41.88
CA THR A 166 18.39 24.78 42.20
C THR A 166 17.43 24.11 41.22
N ARG A 167 17.94 23.56 40.11
CA ARG A 167 17.15 22.90 39.07
C ARG A 167 17.94 21.80 38.36
N GLY A 168 17.27 20.71 38.00
CA GLY A 168 17.78 19.65 37.14
C GLY A 168 18.95 18.87 37.72
N THR A 169 19.52 17.98 36.91
CA THR A 169 20.72 17.20 37.26
C THR A 169 21.81 17.40 36.22
N VAL A 170 23.07 17.45 36.67
CA VAL A 170 24.27 17.36 35.82
C VAL A 170 25.06 16.15 36.26
N ILE A 171 25.38 15.29 35.31
CA ILE A 171 26.26 14.13 35.52
C ILE A 171 27.48 14.30 34.61
N THR A 172 28.66 14.24 35.21
CA THR A 172 29.94 14.26 34.49
C THR A 172 30.64 12.93 34.69
N VAL A 173 31.13 12.35 33.60
CA VAL A 173 31.83 11.07 33.59
C VAL A 173 33.12 11.24 32.80
N GLU A 174 34.27 11.09 33.45
CA GLU A 174 35.55 11.00 32.76
C GLU A 174 35.61 9.67 31.98
N CYS A 175 35.65 9.73 30.66
CA CYS A 175 35.69 8.54 29.82
C CYS A 175 36.30 8.81 28.43
N PRO A 176 36.79 7.75 27.74
CA PRO A 176 37.20 7.83 26.34
C PRO A 176 36.06 8.30 25.44
N LYS A 177 36.41 9.02 24.37
CA LYS A 177 35.44 9.55 23.41
C LYS A 177 34.61 8.45 22.76
N GLU A 178 35.23 7.33 22.42
CA GLU A 178 34.58 6.21 21.73
C GLU A 178 33.44 5.62 22.56
N LEU A 179 33.62 5.57 23.88
CA LEU A 179 32.63 5.07 24.83
C LEU A 179 31.44 6.04 24.93
N ALA A 180 31.71 7.35 24.91
CA ALA A 180 30.68 8.39 24.89
C ALA A 180 29.91 8.41 23.56
N ASP A 181 30.62 8.36 22.43
CA ASP A 181 30.03 8.35 21.08
C ASP A 181 29.14 7.10 20.89
N GLU A 182 29.56 5.93 21.38
CA GLU A 182 28.72 4.72 21.35
C GLU A 182 27.45 4.90 22.20
N ALA A 183 27.57 5.47 23.40
CA ALA A 183 26.42 5.69 24.28
C ALA A 183 25.43 6.71 23.69
N ILE A 184 25.93 7.82 23.14
CA ILE A 184 25.13 8.87 22.49
C ILE A 184 24.44 8.31 21.24
N GLY A 185 25.19 7.60 20.38
CA GLY A 185 24.70 7.04 19.12
C GLY A 185 23.62 5.96 19.28
N ARG A 186 23.32 5.52 20.50
CA ARG A 186 22.20 4.61 20.82
C ARG A 186 20.85 5.33 20.96
N PHE A 187 20.81 6.67 21.05
CA PHE A 187 19.58 7.44 21.23
C PHE A 187 19.27 8.30 20.00
N ARG A 188 18.15 8.01 19.34
CA ARG A 188 17.69 8.80 18.19
C ARG A 188 17.42 10.25 18.57
N ALA A 189 16.85 10.50 19.75
CA ALA A 189 16.60 11.84 20.29
C ALA A 189 17.85 12.75 20.32
N LEU A 190 19.04 12.16 20.47
CA LEU A 190 20.29 12.93 20.50
C LEU A 190 20.92 13.11 19.12
N SER A 191 20.69 12.17 18.19
CA SER A 191 21.24 12.22 16.83
C SER A 191 20.31 12.87 15.80
N GLU A 192 19.02 12.96 16.10
CA GLU A 192 17.97 13.40 15.18
C GLU A 192 17.15 14.53 15.82
N PRO A 193 17.40 15.80 15.44
CA PRO A 193 16.65 16.94 15.97
C PRO A 193 15.14 16.80 15.75
N GLY A 194 14.34 16.99 16.79
CA GLY A 194 12.88 16.90 16.73
C GLY A 194 12.34 15.47 16.68
N TYR A 195 13.16 14.47 17.01
CA TYR A 195 12.73 13.08 17.08
C TYR A 195 11.59 12.88 18.10
N THR A 196 10.52 12.25 17.64
CA THR A 196 9.42 11.75 18.48
C THR A 196 9.26 10.25 18.30
N PRO A 197 9.06 9.47 19.39
CA PRO A 197 8.74 8.05 19.29
C PRO A 197 7.58 7.77 18.32
N PRO A 198 7.69 6.76 17.45
CA PRO A 198 6.63 6.44 16.52
C PRO A 198 5.40 5.88 17.25
N ALA A 199 4.22 6.15 16.71
CA ALA A 199 2.99 5.50 17.13
C ALA A 199 2.92 4.05 16.62
N THR A 200 2.05 3.22 17.20
CA THR A 200 1.80 1.84 16.73
C THR A 200 1.43 1.80 15.24
N PRO A 201 2.03 0.90 14.43
CA PRO A 201 2.88 -0.24 14.81
C PRO A 201 4.39 0.07 14.96
N GLY A 202 4.82 1.31 14.78
CA GLY A 202 6.23 1.70 14.67
C GLY A 202 6.56 2.25 13.28
N THR A 203 7.84 2.41 12.99
CA THR A 203 8.30 2.90 11.68
C THR A 203 9.50 2.13 11.15
N CYS A 204 9.59 2.04 9.82
CA CYS A 204 10.73 1.51 9.10
C CYS A 204 11.72 2.64 8.85
N VAL A 205 12.97 2.45 9.28
CA VAL A 205 14.05 3.44 9.16
C VAL A 205 15.00 2.99 8.07
N LEU A 206 15.03 3.76 6.97
CA LEU A 206 15.84 3.44 5.79
C LEU A 206 17.22 4.11 5.80
N THR A 207 17.43 5.07 6.69
CA THR A 207 18.67 5.83 6.87
C THR A 207 19.63 5.11 7.82
N GLY A 208 20.93 5.31 7.61
CA GLY A 208 21.99 4.67 8.40
C GLY A 208 22.14 3.17 8.10
N ASP A 209 22.83 2.48 9.01
CA ASP A 209 23.07 1.05 8.88
C ASP A 209 21.79 0.23 9.14
N PRO A 210 21.50 -0.79 8.32
CA PRO A 210 20.32 -1.63 8.49
C PRO A 210 20.45 -2.59 9.68
N GLY A 211 19.31 -3.12 10.13
CA GLY A 211 19.24 -4.09 11.22
C GLY A 211 19.25 -3.50 12.62
N ARG A 212 19.33 -2.18 12.77
CA ARG A 212 19.19 -1.53 14.08
C ARG A 212 17.73 -1.58 14.52
N VAL A 213 17.50 -1.96 15.77
CA VAL A 213 16.16 -2.02 16.36
C VAL A 213 16.11 -1.11 17.59
N TRP A 214 15.29 -0.07 17.48
CA TRP A 214 14.99 0.84 18.57
C TRP A 214 13.61 0.57 19.13
N ILE A 215 13.41 0.94 20.40
CA ILE A 215 12.08 1.06 21.00
C ILE A 215 12.05 2.41 21.71
N GLY A 216 11.11 3.27 21.32
CA GLY A 216 11.08 4.65 21.80
C GLY A 216 12.36 5.42 21.48
N GLY A 217 13.08 5.04 20.41
CA GLY A 217 14.31 5.72 19.99
C GLY A 217 15.58 5.28 20.72
N VAL A 218 15.51 4.27 21.59
CA VAL A 218 16.68 3.68 22.26
C VAL A 218 17.07 2.37 21.60
N LEU A 219 18.33 2.27 21.16
CA LEU A 219 18.84 1.09 20.46
C LEU A 219 18.90 -0.10 21.42
N VAL A 220 18.08 -1.12 21.14
CA VAL A 220 18.01 -2.34 21.95
C VAL A 220 18.92 -3.41 21.41
N THR A 221 18.88 -3.65 20.09
CA THR A 221 19.64 -4.70 19.45
C THR A 221 19.97 -4.35 17.99
N THR A 222 20.90 -5.10 17.39
CA THR A 222 21.21 -5.05 15.97
C THR A 222 21.10 -6.46 15.40
N VAL A 223 20.28 -6.64 14.37
CA VAL A 223 19.97 -7.92 13.73
C VAL A 223 20.65 -7.99 12.35
N PRO A 224 21.74 -8.76 12.21
CA PRO A 224 22.46 -8.84 10.95
C PRO A 224 21.60 -9.38 9.79
N GLY A 225 21.65 -8.70 8.65
CA GLY A 225 20.99 -9.12 7.41
C GLY A 225 19.52 -8.73 7.31
N PHE A 226 18.99 -7.91 8.22
CA PHE A 226 17.81 -7.11 7.90
C PHE A 226 18.15 -6.11 6.79
N LEU A 227 17.15 -5.78 5.97
CA LEU A 227 17.26 -4.83 4.86
C LEU A 227 17.02 -3.38 5.30
N ALA A 228 16.36 -3.20 6.43
CA ALA A 228 16.10 -1.91 7.05
C ALA A 228 16.31 -1.96 8.56
N SER A 229 16.21 -0.80 9.19
CA SER A 229 16.16 -0.66 10.63
C SER A 229 14.73 -0.36 11.08
N TYR A 230 14.42 -0.56 12.36
CA TYR A 230 13.05 -0.51 12.87
C TYR A 230 13.00 0.22 14.19
N ASP A 231 12.08 1.17 14.31
CA ASP A 231 11.81 1.86 15.57
C ASP A 231 10.39 1.56 16.03
N LEU A 232 10.30 0.89 17.16
CA LEU A 232 9.04 0.46 17.76
C LEU A 232 8.53 1.55 18.71
N PRO A 233 7.20 1.64 18.92
CA PRO A 233 6.61 2.55 19.90
C PRO A 233 7.18 2.34 21.30
N LEU A 234 7.18 3.39 22.12
CA LEU A 234 7.65 3.29 23.50
C LEU A 234 6.84 2.28 24.34
N ASP A 235 5.56 2.10 24.03
CA ASP A 235 4.67 1.13 24.70
C ASP A 235 5.13 -0.33 24.51
N ASP A 236 5.95 -0.62 23.49
CA ASP A 236 6.55 -1.92 23.25
C ASP A 236 7.76 -2.21 24.15
N LYS A 237 8.09 -1.33 25.10
CA LYS A 237 9.16 -1.55 26.09
C LYS A 237 8.96 -2.81 26.94
N ALA A 238 7.74 -3.35 27.02
CA ALA A 238 7.45 -4.62 27.67
C ALA A 238 7.97 -5.84 26.90
N LEU A 239 8.30 -5.69 25.60
CA LEU A 239 8.85 -6.76 24.75
C LEU A 239 10.36 -7.00 25.02
N GLN A 240 10.98 -6.13 25.80
CA GLN A 240 12.40 -6.18 26.14
C GLN A 240 12.63 -6.93 27.44
N ASN A 241 13.83 -7.49 27.58
CA ASN A 241 14.33 -7.91 28.90
C ASN A 241 14.56 -6.70 29.82
N ARG A 242 14.69 -6.95 31.14
CA ARG A 242 15.01 -5.90 32.15
C ARG A 242 16.17 -5.01 31.73
N ASP A 243 17.18 -5.60 31.11
CA ASP A 243 18.41 -4.93 30.70
C ASP A 243 18.32 -4.30 29.30
N ARG A 244 17.16 -4.21 28.66
CA ARG A 244 16.93 -3.60 27.33
C ARG A 244 18.04 -3.88 26.30
N THR A 245 18.44 -5.14 26.21
CA THR A 245 19.48 -5.59 25.28
C THR A 245 18.98 -6.68 24.35
N VAL A 246 17.83 -7.27 24.67
CA VAL A 246 17.24 -8.37 23.93
C VAL A 246 15.74 -8.13 23.83
N ILE A 247 15.20 -8.34 22.63
CA ILE A 247 13.77 -8.41 22.36
C ILE A 247 13.45 -9.88 22.09
N GLU A 248 12.32 -10.36 22.60
CA GLU A 248 11.84 -11.69 22.28
C GLU A 248 11.68 -11.84 20.76
N ALA A 249 12.22 -12.91 20.17
CA ALA A 249 12.37 -13.04 18.72
C ALA A 249 11.01 -13.07 17.99
N GLY A 250 10.00 -13.74 18.57
CA GLY A 250 8.63 -13.76 18.06
C GLY A 250 7.99 -12.38 18.06
N ALA A 251 8.11 -11.66 19.18
CA ALA A 251 7.61 -10.30 19.33
C ALA A 251 8.27 -9.33 18.35
N LEU A 252 9.60 -9.42 18.17
CA LEU A 252 10.31 -8.62 17.17
C LEU A 252 9.83 -8.95 15.75
N ARG A 253 9.68 -10.24 15.42
CA ARG A 253 9.17 -10.68 14.13
C ARG A 253 7.79 -10.09 13.85
N ASP A 254 6.89 -10.14 14.82
CA ASP A 254 5.51 -9.69 14.65
C ASP A 254 5.43 -8.16 14.56
N ALA A 255 6.24 -7.42 15.34
CA ALA A 255 6.36 -5.97 15.25
C ALA A 255 6.91 -5.50 13.89
N VAL A 256 8.03 -6.08 13.43
CA VAL A 256 8.62 -5.77 12.11
C VAL A 256 7.62 -6.04 10.99
N ARG A 257 6.91 -7.18 11.04
CA ARG A 257 5.86 -7.49 10.06
C ARG A 257 4.73 -6.48 10.09
N ALA A 258 4.29 -6.03 11.27
CA ALA A 258 3.24 -5.03 11.40
C ALA A 258 3.65 -3.68 10.81
N ILE A 259 4.88 -3.22 11.09
CA ILE A 259 5.45 -2.00 10.52
C ILE A 259 5.45 -2.06 8.99
N LEU A 260 6.04 -3.11 8.42
CA LEU A 260 6.17 -3.25 6.97
C LEU A 260 4.82 -3.47 6.28
N ALA A 261 3.91 -4.21 6.92
CA ALA A 261 2.57 -4.46 6.38
C ALA A 261 1.66 -3.23 6.37
N ALA A 262 1.92 -2.28 7.28
CA ALA A 262 1.19 -1.04 7.37
C ALA A 262 1.78 0.09 6.52
N SER A 263 3.03 -0.03 6.08
CA SER A 263 3.73 1.03 5.35
C SER A 263 3.12 1.29 3.97
N ASP A 264 2.82 2.56 3.71
CA ASP A 264 2.52 3.12 2.38
C ASP A 264 3.64 4.06 1.89
N ASP A 265 4.79 4.09 2.58
CA ASP A 265 5.98 4.83 2.16
C ASP A 265 6.60 4.19 0.92
N GLN A 266 6.67 4.97 -0.17
CA GLN A 266 7.20 4.52 -1.45
C GLN A 266 8.68 4.12 -1.40
N ALA A 267 9.49 4.73 -0.53
CA ALA A 267 10.89 4.34 -0.38
C ALA A 267 11.03 2.96 0.27
N VAL A 268 10.13 2.63 1.20
CA VAL A 268 10.07 1.30 1.82
C VAL A 268 9.61 0.27 0.78
N VAL A 269 8.51 0.56 0.08
CA VAL A 269 8.01 -0.31 -1.00
C VAL A 269 9.10 -0.57 -2.03
N ASP A 270 9.78 0.47 -2.50
CA ASP A 270 10.84 0.38 -3.50
C ASP A 270 12.00 -0.51 -3.04
N ARG A 271 12.57 -0.25 -1.85
CA ARG A 271 13.68 -1.03 -1.30
C ARG A 271 13.34 -2.52 -1.24
N PHE A 272 12.17 -2.87 -0.71
CA PHE A 272 11.78 -4.26 -0.57
C PHE A 272 11.41 -4.90 -1.91
N ALA A 273 10.72 -4.19 -2.81
CA ALA A 273 10.35 -4.69 -4.14
C ALA A 273 11.59 -5.00 -4.99
N VAL A 274 12.53 -4.05 -5.07
CA VAL A 274 13.78 -4.23 -5.83
C VAL A 274 14.57 -5.41 -5.30
N HIS A 275 14.74 -5.52 -3.97
CA HIS A 275 15.50 -6.61 -3.35
C HIS A 275 14.92 -7.99 -3.68
N VAL A 276 13.61 -8.19 -3.50
CA VAL A 276 13.00 -9.52 -3.74
C VAL A 276 12.87 -9.87 -5.22
N LEU A 277 12.67 -8.87 -6.10
CA LEU A 277 12.61 -9.08 -7.55
C LEU A 277 13.99 -9.33 -8.16
N ALA A 278 15.07 -8.88 -7.50
CA ALA A 278 16.44 -9.32 -7.80
C ALA A 278 16.70 -10.78 -7.42
N GLY A 279 15.76 -11.43 -6.72
CA GLY A 279 15.87 -12.83 -6.28
C GLY A 279 16.56 -13.01 -4.93
N GLU A 280 16.84 -11.92 -4.22
CA GLU A 280 17.47 -11.95 -2.91
C GLU A 280 16.52 -12.44 -1.81
N LYS A 281 17.10 -13.00 -0.75
CA LYS A 281 16.34 -13.55 0.39
C LYS A 281 16.07 -12.48 1.43
N LEU A 282 14.92 -12.58 2.09
CA LEU A 282 14.58 -11.79 3.28
C LEU A 282 14.67 -12.64 4.54
N ARG A 283 15.00 -11.99 5.67
CA ARG A 283 14.87 -12.62 7.00
C ARG A 283 13.40 -12.90 7.31
N GLU A 284 13.13 -13.88 8.16
CA GLU A 284 11.75 -14.31 8.49
C GLU A 284 10.87 -13.15 8.98
N ALA A 285 11.43 -12.24 9.79
CA ALA A 285 10.76 -11.02 10.28
C ALA A 285 10.36 -10.06 9.15
N GLU A 286 11.10 -10.04 8.05
CA GLU A 286 10.84 -9.17 6.90
C GLU A 286 10.02 -9.87 5.80
N GLN A 287 9.56 -11.11 6.03
CA GLN A 287 8.63 -11.79 5.12
C GLN A 287 7.18 -11.43 5.49
N PHE A 288 6.72 -10.24 5.07
CA PHE A 288 5.45 -9.64 5.52
C PHE A 288 4.36 -9.58 4.44
N PHE A 289 4.64 -9.91 3.17
CA PHE A 289 3.73 -9.64 2.04
C PHE A 289 2.29 -10.16 2.21
N SER A 290 2.10 -11.30 2.87
CA SER A 290 0.77 -11.87 3.16
C SER A 290 -0.03 -11.07 4.19
N SER A 291 0.63 -10.23 4.97
CA SER A 291 0.04 -9.39 6.03
C SER A 291 -0.34 -8.00 5.53
N VAL A 292 0.00 -7.63 4.30
CA VAL A 292 -0.35 -6.33 3.69
C VAL A 292 -1.83 -6.31 3.32
N ILE A 293 -2.67 -6.02 4.32
CA ILE A 293 -4.14 -5.98 4.21
C ILE A 293 -4.69 -4.56 4.17
N LEU A 294 -3.94 -3.56 4.65
CA LEU A 294 -4.40 -2.18 4.69
C LEU A 294 -4.53 -1.63 3.27
N PRO A 295 -5.66 -0.98 2.91
CA PRO A 295 -5.89 -0.51 1.56
C PRO A 295 -4.78 0.42 1.03
N ARG A 296 -4.33 1.39 1.84
CA ARG A 296 -3.29 2.36 1.44
C ARG A 296 -1.96 1.68 1.12
N ALA A 297 -1.49 0.79 1.99
CA ALA A 297 -0.29 0.00 1.74
C ALA A 297 -0.41 -0.83 0.45
N ARG A 298 -1.53 -1.53 0.24
CA ARG A 298 -1.78 -2.30 -1.00
C ARG A 298 -1.75 -1.42 -2.25
N ALA A 299 -2.33 -0.22 -2.19
CA ALA A 299 -2.31 0.74 -3.28
C ALA A 299 -0.91 1.28 -3.57
N ALA A 300 -0.08 1.50 -2.53
CA ALA A 300 1.31 1.90 -2.70
C ALA A 300 2.12 0.86 -3.48
N TRP A 301 2.02 -0.42 -3.07
CA TRP A 301 2.63 -1.55 -3.80
C TRP A 301 2.14 -1.65 -5.26
N ARG A 302 0.85 -1.45 -5.48
CA ARG A 302 0.26 -1.50 -6.82
C ARG A 302 0.74 -0.35 -7.71
N THR A 303 0.88 0.84 -7.13
CA THR A 303 1.43 2.03 -7.79
C THR A 303 2.88 1.77 -8.19
N TRP A 304 3.68 1.21 -7.28
CA TRP A 304 5.06 0.83 -7.58
C TRP A 304 5.13 -0.18 -8.72
N GLY A 305 4.32 -1.24 -8.67
CA GLY A 305 4.27 -2.28 -9.72
C GLY A 305 3.96 -1.71 -11.10
N ARG A 306 2.97 -0.79 -11.19
CA ARG A 306 2.63 -0.12 -12.45
C ARG A 306 3.74 0.78 -12.98
N ALA A 307 4.48 1.44 -12.09
CA ALA A 307 5.55 2.36 -12.47
C ALA A 307 6.82 1.64 -12.94
N HIS A 308 7.13 0.47 -12.38
CA HIS A 308 8.43 -0.20 -12.56
C HIS A 308 8.37 -1.50 -13.38
N LEU A 309 7.18 -2.09 -13.56
CA LEU A 309 7.02 -3.34 -14.32
C LEU A 309 6.43 -3.07 -15.71
N PRO A 310 6.78 -3.87 -16.73
CA PRO A 310 6.13 -3.78 -18.03
C PRO A 310 4.60 -4.01 -17.92
N ALA A 311 3.80 -3.34 -18.74
CA ALA A 311 2.33 -3.47 -18.71
C ALA A 311 1.84 -4.90 -19.02
N GLN A 312 2.64 -5.67 -19.76
CA GLN A 312 2.35 -7.04 -20.14
C GLN A 312 3.20 -8.01 -19.33
N THR A 313 2.95 -8.08 -18.02
CA THR A 313 3.64 -9.02 -17.13
C THR A 313 2.77 -10.15 -16.63
N PHE A 314 3.42 -11.25 -16.25
CA PHE A 314 2.83 -12.37 -15.52
C PHE A 314 3.87 -13.00 -14.58
N TYR A 315 3.43 -13.89 -13.70
CA TYR A 315 4.35 -14.75 -12.94
C TYR A 315 3.96 -16.23 -13.05
N THR A 316 4.95 -17.12 -12.98
CA THR A 316 4.74 -18.57 -13.06
C THR A 316 4.69 -19.18 -11.66
N SER A 317 3.80 -20.15 -11.47
CA SER A 317 3.86 -21.10 -10.35
C SER A 317 3.94 -22.52 -10.90
N PRO A 318 4.40 -23.50 -10.11
CA PRO A 318 4.42 -24.90 -10.54
C PRO A 318 3.07 -25.33 -11.13
N GLY A 319 3.10 -25.99 -12.30
CA GLY A 319 1.92 -26.45 -13.03
C GLY A 319 1.31 -25.46 -14.03
N ASN A 320 1.94 -24.30 -14.27
CA ASN A 320 1.49 -23.29 -15.24
C ASN A 320 2.56 -22.99 -16.32
N GLU A 321 3.49 -23.92 -16.55
CA GLU A 321 4.64 -23.73 -17.43
C GLU A 321 4.21 -23.54 -18.90
N GLU A 322 3.21 -24.29 -19.37
CA GLU A 322 2.68 -24.18 -20.73
C GLU A 322 2.03 -22.79 -20.97
N ALA A 323 1.22 -22.32 -20.02
CA ALA A 323 0.63 -20.98 -20.07
C ALA A 323 1.70 -19.88 -20.06
N ALA A 324 2.80 -20.08 -19.33
CA ALA A 324 3.93 -19.17 -19.30
C ALA A 324 4.69 -19.11 -20.63
N LEU A 325 4.87 -20.26 -21.30
CA LEU A 325 5.49 -20.31 -22.62
C LEU A 325 4.64 -19.58 -23.67
N ASP A 326 3.34 -19.86 -23.74
CA ASP A 326 2.41 -19.16 -24.67
C ASP A 326 2.40 -17.63 -24.45
N LEU A 327 2.43 -17.18 -23.19
CA LEU A 327 2.52 -15.74 -22.88
C LEU A 327 3.86 -15.13 -23.29
N LYS A 328 4.98 -15.85 -23.15
CA LYS A 328 6.30 -15.39 -23.62
C LYS A 328 6.34 -15.25 -25.13
N ASP A 329 5.79 -16.22 -25.85
CA ASP A 329 5.71 -16.18 -27.32
C ASP A 329 4.87 -14.97 -27.79
N LYS A 330 3.92 -14.52 -26.97
CA LYS A 330 3.12 -13.30 -27.17
C LYS A 330 3.78 -12.00 -26.68
N GLY A 331 5.03 -12.05 -26.25
CA GLY A 331 5.81 -10.88 -25.82
C GLY A 331 5.57 -10.41 -24.38
N PHE A 332 4.89 -11.20 -23.54
CA PHE A 332 4.72 -10.86 -22.13
C PHE A 332 6.01 -11.14 -21.34
N ALA A 333 6.31 -10.27 -20.38
CA ALA A 333 7.46 -10.41 -19.50
C ALA A 333 7.12 -11.23 -18.25
N GLU A 334 7.94 -12.23 -17.94
CA GLU A 334 7.82 -12.99 -16.69
C GLU A 334 8.51 -12.25 -15.54
N VAL A 335 7.78 -12.06 -14.43
CA VAL A 335 8.29 -11.48 -13.19
C VAL A 335 8.52 -12.61 -12.18
N THR A 336 9.70 -12.64 -11.57
CA THR A 336 10.08 -13.70 -10.61
C THR A 336 10.61 -13.12 -9.31
N ALA A 337 10.39 -13.82 -8.20
CA ALA A 337 10.94 -13.46 -6.88
C ALA A 337 11.49 -14.73 -6.20
N ARG A 338 12.60 -15.26 -6.74
CA ARG A 338 13.14 -16.60 -6.40
C ARG A 338 13.59 -16.74 -4.95
N GLY A 339 13.87 -15.63 -4.27
CA GLY A 339 14.27 -15.61 -2.86
C GLY A 339 13.12 -15.84 -1.87
N LEU A 340 11.87 -15.88 -2.34
CA LEU A 340 10.68 -16.02 -1.49
C LEU A 340 10.08 -17.43 -1.54
N ALA A 341 9.46 -17.85 -0.44
CA ALA A 341 8.59 -19.02 -0.43
C ALA A 341 7.35 -18.78 -1.32
N ALA A 342 6.79 -19.85 -1.89
CA ALA A 342 5.71 -19.76 -2.90
C ALA A 342 4.48 -18.93 -2.44
N HIS A 343 4.11 -19.01 -1.16
CA HIS A 343 2.99 -18.24 -0.63
C HIS A 343 3.30 -16.74 -0.50
N HIS A 344 4.53 -16.37 -0.11
CA HIS A 344 4.99 -14.99 -0.10
C HIS A 344 5.18 -14.43 -1.51
N GLN A 345 5.68 -15.24 -2.45
CA GLN A 345 5.74 -14.86 -3.87
C GLN A 345 4.33 -14.56 -4.41
N ARG A 346 3.34 -15.45 -4.17
CA ARG A 346 1.95 -15.19 -4.57
C ARG A 346 1.41 -13.89 -3.96
N ALA A 347 1.65 -13.65 -2.67
CA ALA A 347 1.20 -12.44 -2.00
C ALA A 347 1.86 -11.18 -2.59
N LEU A 348 3.17 -11.19 -2.82
CA LEU A 348 3.89 -10.11 -3.49
C LEU A 348 3.33 -9.83 -4.89
N MET A 349 3.11 -10.87 -5.70
CA MET A 349 2.59 -10.70 -7.06
C MET A 349 1.16 -10.13 -7.05
N ASP A 350 0.32 -10.53 -6.09
CA ASP A 350 -0.99 -9.89 -5.88
C ASP A 350 -0.84 -8.42 -5.49
N LEU A 351 0.11 -8.04 -4.64
CA LEU A 351 0.34 -6.63 -4.28
C LEU A 351 0.77 -5.80 -5.50
N LEU A 352 1.73 -6.31 -6.28
CA LEU A 352 2.26 -5.68 -7.50
C LEU A 352 1.24 -5.67 -8.65
N GLY A 353 0.20 -6.50 -8.58
CA GLY A 353 -0.78 -6.63 -9.66
C GLY A 353 -0.37 -7.51 -10.82
N VAL A 354 0.61 -8.38 -10.58
CA VAL A 354 1.09 -9.36 -11.55
C VAL A 354 0.23 -10.61 -11.43
N GLU A 355 -0.44 -10.96 -12.52
CA GLU A 355 -1.33 -12.13 -12.53
C GLU A 355 -0.54 -13.43 -12.76
N ILE A 356 -1.05 -14.52 -12.20
CA ILE A 356 -0.53 -15.86 -12.46
C ILE A 356 -0.72 -16.22 -13.94
N ALA A 357 0.27 -16.86 -14.56
CA ALA A 357 0.33 -17.16 -16.00
C ALA A 357 -1.01 -17.66 -16.56
N HIS A 358 -1.60 -18.70 -15.97
CA HIS A 358 -2.87 -19.26 -16.44
C HIS A 358 -4.05 -18.25 -16.40
N THR A 359 -4.15 -17.41 -15.37
CA THR A 359 -5.21 -16.39 -15.30
C THR A 359 -4.97 -15.28 -16.31
N ARG A 360 -3.72 -14.87 -16.48
CA ARG A 360 -3.34 -13.86 -17.48
C ARG A 360 -3.62 -14.36 -18.89
N GLN A 361 -3.23 -15.59 -19.19
CA GLN A 361 -3.48 -16.27 -20.45
C GLN A 361 -4.99 -16.36 -20.73
N ARG A 362 -5.79 -16.87 -19.78
CA ARG A 362 -7.25 -16.94 -19.93
C ARG A 362 -7.86 -15.58 -20.20
N ARG A 363 -7.46 -14.53 -19.45
CA ARG A 363 -7.96 -13.16 -19.70
C ARG A 363 -7.52 -12.63 -21.05
N HIS A 364 -6.27 -12.89 -21.45
CA HIS A 364 -5.78 -12.52 -22.77
C HIS A 364 -6.68 -13.14 -23.82
N TYR A 365 -6.88 -14.46 -23.80
CA TYR A 365 -7.79 -15.16 -24.70
C TYR A 365 -9.21 -14.65 -24.62
N GLU A 366 -9.78 -14.36 -23.44
CA GLU A 366 -11.14 -13.80 -23.32
C GLU A 366 -11.25 -12.39 -23.96
N THR A 367 -10.20 -11.59 -23.84
CA THR A 367 -10.16 -10.21 -24.35
C THR A 367 -9.84 -10.18 -25.84
N THR A 368 -9.10 -11.17 -26.33
CA THR A 368 -8.78 -11.36 -27.74
C THR A 368 -9.72 -12.34 -28.43
N ARG A 369 -10.63 -12.98 -27.68
CA ARG A 369 -11.69 -13.82 -28.21
C ARG A 369 -12.50 -13.00 -29.19
N ASP A 370 -12.66 -13.52 -30.39
CA ASP A 370 -13.35 -12.85 -31.50
C ASP A 370 -12.61 -11.61 -32.05
N LYS A 371 -11.39 -11.30 -31.61
CA LYS A 371 -10.53 -10.33 -32.28
C LYS A 371 -9.94 -11.00 -33.53
N THR A 372 -10.42 -10.50 -34.65
CA THR A 372 -9.91 -10.83 -35.97
C THR A 372 -9.37 -9.55 -36.57
N THR A 373 -8.11 -9.58 -37.00
CA THR A 373 -7.48 -8.46 -37.72
C THR A 373 -8.00 -8.49 -39.16
N TRP A 374 -9.08 -7.74 -39.39
CA TRP A 374 -9.72 -7.65 -40.70
C TRP A 374 -8.86 -6.82 -41.65
N VAL A 375 -8.63 -7.36 -42.84
CA VAL A 375 -7.96 -6.66 -43.94
C VAL A 375 -9.01 -5.86 -44.71
N PRO A 376 -8.91 -4.52 -44.77
CA PRO A 376 -9.80 -3.73 -45.60
C PRO A 376 -9.70 -4.13 -47.06
N GLU A 377 -10.83 -4.20 -47.77
CA GLU A 377 -10.82 -4.59 -49.20
C GLU A 377 -9.97 -3.66 -50.08
N GLY A 378 -9.88 -2.38 -49.69
CA GLY A 378 -9.03 -1.39 -50.35
C GLY A 378 -7.52 -1.67 -50.21
N THR A 379 -7.08 -2.41 -49.19
CA THR A 379 -5.66 -2.77 -49.01
C THR A 379 -5.28 -4.07 -49.71
N LEU A 380 -6.24 -4.82 -50.24
CA LEU A 380 -5.96 -6.01 -51.05
C LEU A 380 -5.32 -5.59 -52.38
N THR A 381 -4.49 -6.45 -52.95
CA THR A 381 -3.99 -6.27 -54.33
C THR A 381 -5.14 -6.42 -55.34
N PRO A 382 -5.03 -5.86 -56.56
CA PRO A 382 -6.00 -6.09 -57.62
C PRO A 382 -6.28 -7.58 -57.86
N GLU A 383 -5.23 -8.41 -57.87
CA GLU A 383 -5.32 -9.85 -58.07
C GLU A 383 -6.10 -10.54 -56.94
N GLN A 384 -5.83 -10.18 -55.68
CA GLN A 384 -6.56 -10.70 -54.52
C GLN A 384 -8.04 -10.28 -54.53
N ARG A 385 -8.35 -9.02 -54.89
CA ARG A 385 -9.75 -8.57 -55.04
C ARG A 385 -10.46 -9.35 -56.12
N THR A 386 -9.83 -9.52 -57.28
CA THR A 386 -10.39 -10.31 -58.38
C THR A 386 -10.60 -11.76 -57.96
N ALA A 387 -9.64 -12.39 -57.28
CA ALA A 387 -9.77 -13.75 -56.77
C ALA A 387 -10.94 -13.89 -55.79
N LEU A 388 -11.03 -13.01 -54.78
CA LEU A 388 -12.10 -13.00 -53.79
C LEU A 388 -13.48 -12.78 -54.43
N ALA A 389 -13.60 -11.78 -55.32
CA ALA A 389 -14.85 -11.47 -56.01
C ALA A 389 -15.30 -12.63 -56.90
N THR A 390 -14.37 -13.18 -57.70
CA THR A 390 -14.65 -14.33 -58.58
C THR A 390 -15.05 -15.56 -57.79
N GLY A 391 -14.32 -15.88 -56.70
CA GLY A 391 -14.61 -17.04 -55.86
C GLY A 391 -15.96 -16.91 -55.14
N THR A 392 -16.24 -15.74 -54.57
CA THR A 392 -17.53 -15.45 -53.91
C THR A 392 -18.68 -15.55 -54.91
N GLN A 393 -18.52 -14.99 -56.11
CA GLN A 393 -19.54 -15.07 -57.16
C GLN A 393 -19.75 -16.52 -57.61
N LEU A 394 -18.69 -17.31 -57.73
CA LEU A 394 -18.78 -18.71 -58.13
C LEU A 394 -19.59 -19.53 -57.10
N VAL A 395 -19.30 -19.40 -55.81
CA VAL A 395 -20.06 -20.10 -54.75
C VAL A 395 -21.50 -19.61 -54.69
N ARG A 396 -21.75 -18.30 -54.82
CA ARG A 396 -23.13 -17.76 -54.85
C ARG A 396 -23.94 -18.26 -56.04
N ARG A 397 -23.32 -18.43 -57.20
CA ARG A 397 -24.01 -19.00 -58.39
C ARG A 397 -24.18 -20.50 -58.27
N GLY A 398 -23.20 -21.22 -57.73
CA GLY A 398 -23.24 -22.67 -57.55
C GLY A 398 -24.22 -23.13 -56.49
N ILE A 399 -24.31 -22.42 -55.38
CA ILE A 399 -25.10 -22.85 -54.21
C ILE A 399 -26.34 -21.96 -54.01
N GLY A 400 -26.16 -20.64 -54.15
CA GLY A 400 -27.20 -19.64 -53.95
C GLY A 400 -26.66 -18.36 -53.32
N SER A 401 -27.29 -17.21 -53.58
CA SER A 401 -26.85 -15.91 -53.02
C SER A 401 -26.87 -15.89 -51.49
N PHE A 402 -27.73 -16.69 -50.87
CA PHE A 402 -27.78 -16.88 -49.42
C PHE A 402 -26.57 -17.64 -48.85
N ALA A 403 -25.81 -18.40 -49.66
CA ALA A 403 -24.70 -19.22 -49.17
C ALA A 403 -23.54 -18.37 -48.62
N LEU A 404 -23.35 -17.16 -49.17
CA LEU A 404 -22.36 -16.19 -48.72
C LEU A 404 -22.99 -14.80 -48.66
N ASP A 405 -23.23 -14.31 -47.44
CA ASP A 405 -23.75 -12.95 -47.21
C ASP A 405 -22.62 -11.91 -47.25
N ARG A 406 -21.80 -11.87 -46.20
CA ARG A 406 -20.60 -11.03 -46.14
C ARG A 406 -19.38 -11.93 -46.12
N VAL A 407 -18.50 -11.77 -47.11
CA VAL A 407 -17.18 -12.39 -47.10
C VAL A 407 -16.17 -11.32 -46.69
N ARG A 408 -15.36 -11.62 -45.68
CA ARG A 408 -14.35 -10.70 -45.15
C ARG A 408 -12.99 -11.37 -45.17
N VAL A 409 -11.94 -10.59 -45.37
CA VAL A 409 -10.56 -11.09 -45.34
C VAL A 409 -9.93 -10.75 -44.01
N TYR A 410 -9.16 -11.67 -43.44
CA TYR A 410 -8.38 -11.44 -42.22
C TYR A 410 -6.92 -11.83 -42.40
N ALA A 411 -6.05 -11.19 -41.63
CA ALA A 411 -4.63 -11.52 -41.56
C ALA A 411 -4.29 -12.35 -40.31
N GLU A 412 -5.04 -12.16 -39.22
CA GLU A 412 -4.83 -12.88 -37.97
C GLU A 412 -6.18 -13.09 -37.28
N SER A 413 -6.37 -14.24 -36.62
CA SER A 413 -7.61 -14.53 -35.90
C SER A 413 -7.35 -15.42 -34.68
N GLU A 414 -7.58 -14.88 -33.49
CA GLU A 414 -7.45 -15.61 -32.23
C GLU A 414 -8.58 -16.63 -32.03
N SER A 415 -9.70 -16.49 -32.73
CA SER A 415 -10.78 -17.48 -32.72
C SER A 415 -10.46 -18.74 -33.54
N SER A 416 -9.44 -18.68 -34.40
CA SER A 416 -8.99 -19.80 -35.23
C SER A 416 -7.55 -19.57 -35.69
N PRO A 417 -6.57 -19.69 -34.77
CA PRO A 417 -5.17 -19.33 -35.06
C PRO A 417 -4.51 -20.21 -36.14
N CYS A 418 -5.15 -21.32 -36.52
CA CYS A 418 -4.64 -22.26 -37.53
C CYS A 418 -5.65 -22.57 -38.65
N ALA A 419 -6.74 -21.80 -38.79
CA ALA A 419 -7.69 -22.02 -39.88
C ALA A 419 -7.44 -21.00 -41.00
N ASP A 420 -7.51 -21.46 -42.25
CA ASP A 420 -7.47 -20.58 -43.42
C ASP A 420 -8.83 -19.89 -43.69
N GLY A 421 -9.88 -20.27 -42.96
CA GLY A 421 -11.17 -19.58 -42.95
C GLY A 421 -12.02 -19.95 -41.73
N PHE A 422 -13.08 -19.18 -41.50
CA PHE A 422 -14.09 -19.51 -40.48
C PHE A 422 -15.42 -18.80 -40.73
N TYR A 423 -16.51 -19.42 -40.28
CA TYR A 423 -17.85 -18.85 -40.25
C TYR A 423 -18.18 -18.21 -38.89
N ASN A 424 -18.65 -16.96 -38.89
CA ASN A 424 -19.10 -16.27 -37.67
C ASN A 424 -20.63 -16.33 -37.53
N PRO A 425 -21.18 -17.13 -36.59
CA PRO A 425 -22.63 -17.32 -36.47
C PRO A 425 -23.40 -16.07 -36.03
N ARG A 426 -22.79 -15.19 -35.22
CA ARG A 426 -23.42 -13.95 -34.73
C ARG A 426 -23.70 -12.99 -35.88
N THR A 427 -22.71 -12.77 -36.73
CA THR A 427 -22.81 -11.81 -37.85
C THR A 427 -23.35 -12.46 -39.13
N GLY A 428 -23.07 -13.75 -39.32
CA GLY A 428 -23.35 -14.47 -40.57
C GLY A 428 -22.25 -14.30 -41.61
N ALA A 429 -21.14 -13.66 -41.25
CA ALA A 429 -20.01 -13.44 -42.13
C ALA A 429 -19.17 -14.71 -42.28
N VAL A 430 -18.65 -14.93 -43.47
CA VAL A 430 -17.59 -15.89 -43.78
C VAL A 430 -16.27 -15.12 -43.83
N ALA A 431 -15.25 -15.66 -43.18
CA ALA A 431 -13.93 -15.08 -43.10
C ALA A 431 -12.94 -15.97 -43.86
N VAL A 432 -12.04 -15.36 -44.63
CA VAL A 432 -10.96 -16.06 -45.34
C VAL A 432 -9.62 -15.41 -45.01
N HIS A 433 -8.61 -16.22 -44.75
CA HIS A 433 -7.26 -15.74 -44.47
C HIS A 433 -6.62 -15.14 -45.74
N VAL A 434 -5.90 -14.03 -45.59
CA VAL A 434 -5.32 -13.28 -46.72
C VAL A 434 -4.39 -14.13 -47.60
N ASN A 435 -3.67 -15.09 -47.01
CA ASN A 435 -2.78 -15.99 -47.75
C ASN A 435 -3.54 -16.95 -48.68
N ALA A 436 -4.76 -17.35 -48.32
CA ALA A 436 -5.56 -18.23 -49.16
C ALA A 436 -6.00 -17.57 -50.48
N LEU A 437 -5.93 -16.24 -50.57
CA LEU A 437 -6.24 -15.52 -51.82
C LEU A 437 -5.17 -15.73 -52.91
N ALA A 438 -3.98 -16.24 -52.56
CA ALA A 438 -2.92 -16.54 -53.52
C ALA A 438 -3.16 -17.86 -54.28
N ASP A 439 -3.92 -18.79 -53.71
CA ASP A 439 -4.29 -20.06 -54.33
C ASP A 439 -5.80 -20.12 -54.54
N ARG A 440 -6.21 -20.05 -55.81
CA ARG A 440 -7.63 -20.10 -56.20
C ARG A 440 -8.33 -21.37 -55.72
N SER A 441 -7.65 -22.52 -55.74
CA SER A 441 -8.23 -23.80 -55.31
C SER A 441 -8.50 -23.76 -53.81
N GLN A 442 -7.50 -23.36 -53.03
CA GLN A 442 -7.62 -23.23 -51.58
C GLN A 442 -8.71 -22.22 -51.20
N LEU A 443 -8.77 -21.05 -51.85
CA LEU A 443 -9.82 -20.06 -51.65
C LEU A 443 -11.23 -20.64 -51.87
N LEU A 444 -11.43 -21.37 -52.96
CA LEU A 444 -12.73 -21.95 -53.29
C LEU A 444 -13.14 -23.04 -52.30
N GLU A 445 -12.18 -23.88 -51.90
CA GLU A 445 -12.39 -24.89 -50.86
C GLU A 445 -12.87 -24.23 -49.56
N ILE A 446 -12.17 -23.20 -49.09
CA ILE A 446 -12.52 -22.47 -47.88
C ILE A 446 -13.89 -21.80 -48.01
N LEU A 447 -14.16 -21.08 -49.11
CA LEU A 447 -15.44 -20.40 -49.32
C LEU A 447 -16.60 -21.39 -49.35
N LEU A 448 -16.43 -22.55 -49.97
CA LEU A 448 -17.45 -23.59 -50.03
C LEU A 448 -17.68 -24.23 -48.65
N HIS A 449 -16.59 -24.53 -47.94
CA HIS A 449 -16.62 -25.08 -46.58
C HIS A 449 -17.36 -24.13 -45.63
N GLU A 450 -16.95 -22.86 -45.56
CA GLU A 450 -17.56 -21.90 -44.65
C GLU A 450 -18.98 -21.49 -45.07
N ALA A 451 -19.29 -21.54 -46.38
CA ALA A 451 -20.67 -21.41 -46.86
C ALA A 451 -21.56 -22.55 -46.36
N ALA A 452 -21.05 -23.79 -46.30
CA ALA A 452 -21.80 -24.92 -45.77
C ALA A 452 -22.08 -24.74 -44.27
N HIS A 453 -21.11 -24.28 -43.47
CA HIS A 453 -21.35 -23.89 -42.07
C HIS A 453 -22.43 -22.81 -41.95
N ARG A 454 -22.41 -21.79 -42.83
CA ARG A 454 -23.42 -20.74 -42.84
C ARG A 454 -24.81 -21.28 -43.16
N VAL A 455 -24.94 -22.07 -44.22
CA VAL A 455 -26.22 -22.63 -44.68
C VAL A 455 -26.76 -23.64 -43.67
N ALA A 456 -25.91 -24.46 -43.06
CA ALA A 456 -26.30 -25.31 -41.94
C ALA A 456 -26.84 -24.48 -40.76
N HIS A 457 -26.20 -23.36 -40.40
CA HIS A 457 -26.67 -22.53 -39.29
C HIS A 457 -27.97 -21.77 -39.58
N ARG A 458 -28.07 -21.13 -40.76
CA ARG A 458 -29.15 -20.17 -41.06
C ARG A 458 -30.21 -20.68 -42.04
N GLY A 459 -29.97 -21.85 -42.64
CA GLY A 459 -30.73 -22.33 -43.79
C GLY A 459 -30.54 -21.46 -45.03
N GLY A 460 -31.31 -21.79 -46.07
CA GLY A 460 -31.42 -21.02 -47.30
C GLY A 460 -31.77 -21.90 -48.49
N GLY A 461 -32.55 -21.37 -49.43
CA GLY A 461 -33.04 -22.14 -50.57
C GLY A 461 -33.79 -23.40 -50.13
N ARG A 462 -33.28 -24.58 -50.49
CA ARG A 462 -33.83 -25.89 -50.10
C ARG A 462 -33.31 -26.44 -48.77
N TRP A 463 -32.29 -25.81 -48.18
CA TRP A 463 -31.65 -26.30 -46.96
C TRP A 463 -32.30 -25.68 -45.72
N ALA A 464 -32.80 -26.53 -44.82
CA ALA A 464 -33.31 -26.12 -43.52
C ALA A 464 -32.16 -25.87 -42.53
N PRO A 465 -32.30 -24.91 -41.60
CA PRO A 465 -31.34 -24.72 -40.51
C PRO A 465 -31.19 -25.99 -39.65
N ARG A 466 -29.97 -26.27 -39.21
CA ARG A 466 -29.60 -27.42 -38.39
C ARG A 466 -29.04 -26.97 -37.05
N GLY A 467 -29.50 -27.59 -35.97
CA GLY A 467 -29.13 -27.22 -34.59
C GLY A 467 -27.67 -27.52 -34.24
N ASP A 468 -27.02 -28.42 -34.98
CA ASP A 468 -25.68 -28.95 -34.77
C ASP A 468 -24.66 -28.43 -35.78
N TYR A 469 -24.88 -27.29 -36.44
CA TYR A 469 -24.00 -26.75 -37.49
C TYR A 469 -22.51 -26.58 -37.11
N ALA A 470 -22.20 -26.55 -35.81
CA ALA A 470 -20.84 -26.45 -35.27
C ALA A 470 -20.16 -27.82 -35.10
N ASP A 471 -20.91 -28.91 -35.11
CA ASP A 471 -20.38 -30.28 -35.14
C ASP A 471 -19.95 -30.59 -36.58
N ARG A 472 -18.65 -30.84 -36.78
CA ARG A 472 -18.11 -31.15 -38.10
C ARG A 472 -18.62 -32.49 -38.63
N CYS A 473 -19.04 -33.40 -37.75
CA CYS A 473 -19.45 -34.76 -38.13
C CYS A 473 -20.97 -34.89 -38.31
N ARG A 474 -21.77 -33.92 -37.85
CA ARG A 474 -23.24 -34.01 -37.87
C ARG A 474 -23.85 -32.68 -38.26
N GLY A 475 -24.65 -32.69 -39.32
CA GLY A 475 -25.24 -31.47 -39.88
C GLY A 475 -24.39 -30.80 -40.96
N PHE A 476 -23.11 -30.57 -40.72
CA PHE A 476 -22.20 -29.92 -41.69
C PHE A 476 -21.91 -30.80 -42.92
N GLU A 477 -21.49 -32.05 -42.70
CA GLU A 477 -21.10 -32.98 -43.78
C GLU A 477 -22.22 -33.24 -44.79
N GLU A 478 -23.47 -33.30 -44.33
CA GLU A 478 -24.61 -33.53 -45.22
C GLU A 478 -24.88 -32.32 -46.12
N VAL A 479 -24.74 -31.09 -45.58
CA VAL A 479 -24.83 -29.85 -46.38
C VAL A 479 -23.68 -29.75 -47.38
N LEU A 480 -22.46 -30.13 -46.97
CA LEU A 480 -21.31 -30.14 -47.87
C LEU A 480 -21.46 -31.21 -48.97
N GLY A 481 -21.99 -32.38 -48.63
CA GLY A 481 -22.35 -33.44 -49.58
C GLY A 481 -23.41 -32.99 -50.59
N ASP A 482 -24.44 -32.29 -50.12
CA ASP A 482 -25.46 -31.68 -50.97
C ASP A 482 -24.88 -30.61 -51.92
N PHE A 483 -23.93 -29.80 -51.43
CA PHE A 483 -23.22 -28.82 -52.26
C PHE A 483 -22.43 -29.55 -53.36
N ALA A 484 -21.68 -30.60 -53.02
CA ALA A 484 -20.92 -31.38 -53.98
C ALA A 484 -21.82 -32.03 -55.03
N ALA A 485 -22.93 -32.65 -54.61
CA ALA A 485 -23.91 -33.26 -55.51
C ALA A 485 -24.52 -32.22 -56.48
N GLN A 486 -24.85 -31.02 -55.98
CA GLN A 486 -25.37 -29.93 -56.81
C GLN A 486 -24.35 -29.43 -57.83
N LEU A 487 -23.10 -29.23 -57.41
CA LEU A 487 -22.02 -28.78 -58.30
C LEU A 487 -21.68 -29.83 -59.37
N LEU A 488 -21.67 -31.11 -59.00
CA LEU A 488 -21.51 -32.23 -59.95
C LEU A 488 -22.68 -32.32 -60.94
N GLY A 489 -23.91 -32.03 -60.50
CA GLY A 489 -25.07 -31.92 -61.38
C GLY A 489 -24.86 -30.87 -62.46
N TYR A 490 -24.45 -29.65 -62.10
CA TYR A 490 -24.15 -28.60 -63.09
C TYR A 490 -23.05 -29.00 -64.08
N LEU A 491 -22.00 -29.69 -63.59
CA LEU A 491 -20.92 -30.19 -64.45
C LEU A 491 -21.40 -31.28 -65.41
N ALA A 492 -22.18 -32.24 -64.93
CA ALA A 492 -22.71 -33.35 -65.73
C ALA A 492 -23.69 -32.86 -66.81
N ASP A 493 -24.50 -31.85 -66.50
CA ASP A 493 -25.50 -31.29 -67.41
C ASP A 493 -24.90 -30.34 -68.46
N GLY A 494 -23.59 -30.04 -68.37
CA GLY A 494 -22.94 -29.02 -69.20
C GLY A 494 -23.53 -27.62 -69.04
N ALA A 495 -24.31 -27.41 -67.97
CA ALA A 495 -25.09 -26.21 -67.75
C ALA A 495 -24.19 -25.08 -67.24
N LYS A 496 -24.42 -23.87 -67.75
CA LYS A 496 -23.85 -22.66 -67.12
C LYS A 496 -24.48 -22.50 -65.73
N LEU A 497 -23.66 -22.16 -64.74
CA LEU A 497 -24.17 -21.81 -63.40
C LEU A 497 -25.23 -20.71 -63.52
N PRO A 498 -26.32 -20.76 -62.74
CA PRO A 498 -27.36 -19.73 -62.79
C PRO A 498 -26.81 -18.34 -62.44
N ASP A 499 -27.49 -17.29 -62.88
CA ASP A 499 -27.14 -15.91 -62.50
C ASP A 499 -27.46 -15.69 -61.02
N ALA A 500 -26.60 -14.95 -60.33
CA ALA A 500 -26.76 -14.70 -58.90
C ALA A 500 -27.94 -13.76 -58.65
N ALA A 501 -28.96 -14.22 -57.94
CA ALA A 501 -30.06 -13.36 -57.49
C ALA A 501 -29.54 -12.21 -56.62
N GLU A 502 -30.01 -10.99 -56.89
CA GLU A 502 -29.64 -9.79 -56.11
C GLU A 502 -29.93 -10.01 -54.62
N THR A 503 -28.95 -9.68 -53.77
CA THR A 503 -29.09 -9.86 -52.32
C THR A 503 -29.88 -8.68 -51.75
N PRO A 504 -30.98 -8.89 -51.02
CA PRO A 504 -31.77 -7.79 -50.48
C PRO A 504 -30.95 -6.95 -49.50
N HIS A 505 -30.88 -5.64 -49.77
CA HIS A 505 -30.25 -4.66 -48.87
C HIS A 505 -31.00 -4.61 -47.55
N ARG A 506 -30.32 -5.00 -46.45
CA ARG A 506 -30.90 -4.95 -45.10
C ARG A 506 -30.61 -3.59 -44.47
N GLU A 507 -31.66 -2.83 -44.14
CA GLU A 507 -31.54 -1.56 -43.43
C GLU A 507 -30.95 -1.76 -42.01
N PRO A 508 -30.02 -0.89 -41.56
CA PRO A 508 -29.45 -0.96 -40.22
C PRO A 508 -30.48 -0.55 -39.15
N ALA A 509 -30.64 -1.39 -38.12
CA ALA A 509 -31.52 -1.09 -36.99
C ALA A 509 -31.05 0.15 -36.21
N ALA A 510 -31.99 1.04 -35.86
CA ALA A 510 -31.71 2.26 -35.12
C ALA A 510 -31.14 1.98 -33.71
N PRO A 511 -30.12 2.71 -33.25
CA PRO A 511 -29.50 2.50 -31.95
C PRO A 511 -30.43 2.94 -30.81
N GLN A 512 -30.81 2.01 -29.92
CA GLN A 512 -31.48 2.34 -28.66
C GLN A 512 -30.48 2.98 -27.69
N VAL A 513 -30.71 4.25 -27.33
CA VAL A 513 -29.93 4.97 -26.33
C VAL A 513 -30.29 4.43 -24.95
N ARG A 514 -29.36 3.74 -24.29
CA ARG A 514 -29.53 3.32 -22.88
C ARG A 514 -29.35 4.53 -21.96
N ARG A 515 -30.40 4.87 -21.20
CA ARG A 515 -30.32 5.88 -20.12
C ARG A 515 -29.32 5.42 -19.04
N SER A 516 -28.51 6.34 -18.52
CA SER A 516 -27.61 6.02 -17.41
C SER A 516 -28.42 5.73 -16.16
N SER A 517 -27.93 4.80 -15.33
CA SER A 517 -28.48 4.57 -14.00
C SER A 517 -28.39 5.79 -13.08
N ALA A 518 -27.42 6.68 -13.33
CA ALA A 518 -27.28 7.91 -12.57
C ALA A 518 -28.45 8.87 -12.83
N ASP A 519 -29.20 8.70 -13.92
CA ASP A 519 -30.35 9.55 -14.28
C ASP A 519 -31.68 9.00 -13.73
N ASP A 520 -31.65 7.91 -12.96
CA ASP A 520 -32.86 7.31 -12.39
C ASP A 520 -33.44 8.22 -11.28
N PRO A 521 -34.70 8.70 -11.39
CA PRO A 521 -35.32 9.54 -10.38
C PRO A 521 -35.41 8.87 -8.99
N ALA A 522 -35.38 7.54 -8.91
CA ALA A 522 -35.42 6.79 -7.66
C ALA A 522 -34.08 6.74 -6.89
N VAL A 523 -32.98 7.17 -7.52
CA VAL A 523 -31.67 7.32 -6.86
C VAL A 523 -31.62 8.66 -6.12
N PRO A 524 -31.21 8.70 -4.83
CA PRO A 524 -31.06 9.96 -4.08
C PRO A 524 -30.24 11.01 -4.82
N VAL A 525 -30.66 12.28 -4.75
CA VAL A 525 -30.01 13.39 -5.50
C VAL A 525 -28.50 13.43 -5.26
N THR A 526 -28.04 13.30 -4.01
CA THR A 526 -26.61 13.30 -3.65
C THR A 526 -25.80 12.23 -4.37
N ARG A 527 -26.36 11.02 -4.54
CA ARG A 527 -25.69 9.93 -5.25
C ARG A 527 -25.61 10.16 -6.74
N ARG A 528 -26.64 10.76 -7.33
CA ARG A 528 -26.62 11.16 -8.74
C ARG A 528 -25.56 12.23 -8.97
N GLU A 529 -25.59 13.29 -8.17
CA GLU A 529 -24.61 14.40 -8.22
C GLU A 529 -23.17 13.86 -8.04
N LEU A 530 -22.94 12.93 -7.12
CA LEU A 530 -21.66 12.25 -6.96
C LEU A 530 -21.25 11.43 -8.20
N ALA A 531 -22.17 10.62 -8.74
CA ALA A 531 -21.88 9.79 -9.92
C ALA A 531 -21.49 10.65 -11.13
N HIS A 532 -22.16 11.79 -11.32
CA HIS A 532 -21.79 12.77 -12.34
C HIS A 532 -20.43 13.41 -12.04
N LEU A 533 -20.19 13.89 -10.83
CA LEU A 533 -18.88 14.44 -10.43
C LEU A 533 -17.73 13.46 -10.74
N LEU A 534 -17.86 12.18 -10.38
CA LEU A 534 -16.84 11.17 -10.64
C LEU A 534 -16.68 10.86 -12.13
N THR A 535 -17.77 10.87 -12.90
CA THR A 535 -17.75 10.64 -14.35
C THR A 535 -17.12 11.83 -15.09
N ASP A 536 -17.43 13.07 -14.68
CA ASP A 536 -16.87 14.31 -15.22
C ASP A 536 -15.36 14.39 -14.94
N ARG A 537 -14.90 13.86 -13.80
CA ARG A 537 -13.48 13.84 -13.40
C ARG A 537 -12.67 12.73 -14.03
N LEU A 538 -13.32 11.64 -14.45
CA LEU A 538 -12.65 10.47 -14.99
C LEU A 538 -11.69 10.82 -16.16
N PRO A 539 -12.06 11.58 -17.20
CA PRO A 539 -11.14 11.90 -18.31
C PRO A 539 -9.84 12.58 -17.86
N HIS A 540 -9.95 13.52 -16.92
CA HIS A 540 -8.77 14.19 -16.36
C HIS A 540 -7.94 13.22 -15.52
N ALA A 541 -8.57 12.38 -14.69
CA ALA A 541 -7.88 11.38 -13.89
C ALA A 541 -7.10 10.39 -14.77
N LEU A 542 -7.72 9.91 -15.86
CA LEU A 542 -7.07 9.04 -16.84
C LEU A 542 -5.84 9.72 -17.46
N THR A 543 -5.98 10.99 -17.85
CA THR A 543 -4.88 11.75 -18.47
C THR A 543 -3.74 12.04 -17.48
N ALA A 544 -4.07 12.61 -16.31
CA ALA A 544 -3.08 13.02 -15.30
C ALA A 544 -2.38 11.83 -14.66
N GLY A 545 -3.10 10.73 -14.42
CA GLY A 545 -2.54 9.49 -13.87
C GLY A 545 -1.97 8.54 -14.92
N GLY A 546 -2.08 8.86 -16.22
CA GLY A 546 -1.65 8.02 -17.35
C GLY A 546 -2.39 6.69 -17.48
N PHE A 547 -3.63 6.60 -16.98
CA PHE A 547 -4.42 5.36 -16.99
C PHE A 547 -5.07 5.14 -18.36
N ALA A 548 -5.08 3.89 -18.83
CA ALA A 548 -5.69 3.56 -20.12
C ALA A 548 -7.22 3.70 -20.10
N ASP A 549 -7.84 3.30 -19.00
CA ASP A 549 -9.29 3.35 -18.79
C ASP A 549 -9.64 3.36 -17.30
N ALA A 550 -10.94 3.45 -16.98
CA ALA A 550 -11.41 3.42 -15.58
C ALA A 550 -11.07 2.12 -14.85
N LYS A 551 -10.97 1.00 -15.56
CA LYS A 551 -10.63 -0.29 -14.95
C LYS A 551 -9.16 -0.32 -14.54
N ASP A 552 -8.27 0.25 -15.35
CA ASP A 552 -6.86 0.44 -15.05
C ASP A 552 -6.66 1.37 -13.84
N MET A 553 -7.34 2.51 -13.83
CA MET A 553 -7.35 3.44 -12.68
C MET A 553 -7.79 2.72 -11.40
N VAL A 554 -8.90 1.97 -11.44
CA VAL A 554 -9.38 1.24 -10.24
C VAL A 554 -8.41 0.13 -9.85
N ALA A 555 -7.86 -0.61 -10.81
CA ALA A 555 -6.86 -1.63 -10.54
C ALA A 555 -5.62 -1.06 -9.84
N SER A 556 -5.22 0.18 -10.15
CA SER A 556 -4.08 0.87 -9.52
C SER A 556 -4.27 1.12 -8.01
N THR A 557 -5.52 1.22 -7.55
CA THR A 557 -5.83 1.46 -6.14
C THR A 557 -5.89 0.17 -5.31
N ALA A 558 -5.71 -1.00 -5.94
CA ALA A 558 -5.95 -2.32 -5.33
C ALA A 558 -7.37 -2.48 -4.73
N VAL A 559 -8.32 -1.61 -5.10
CA VAL A 559 -9.72 -1.68 -4.68
C VAL A 559 -10.51 -2.51 -5.68
N HIS A 560 -11.46 -3.30 -5.19
CA HIS A 560 -12.31 -4.11 -6.05
C HIS A 560 -13.16 -3.23 -7.00
N PRO A 561 -13.26 -3.55 -8.31
CA PRO A 561 -13.99 -2.74 -9.31
C PRO A 561 -15.44 -2.38 -8.96
N ASP A 562 -16.10 -3.23 -8.17
CA ASP A 562 -17.44 -2.96 -7.68
C ASP A 562 -17.57 -1.70 -6.83
N PHE A 563 -16.51 -1.23 -6.15
CA PHE A 563 -16.55 0.05 -5.44
C PHE A 563 -16.73 1.20 -6.43
N TRP A 564 -15.94 1.24 -7.50
CA TRP A 564 -16.08 2.26 -8.53
C TRP A 564 -17.44 2.19 -9.21
N ARG A 565 -17.85 0.99 -9.64
CA ARG A 565 -19.18 0.76 -10.24
C ARG A 565 -20.31 1.18 -9.31
N THR A 566 -20.15 1.01 -8.01
CA THR A 566 -21.11 1.46 -7.01
C THR A 566 -21.28 2.97 -7.00
N LEU A 567 -20.15 3.69 -7.08
CA LEU A 567 -20.12 5.14 -6.98
C LEU A 567 -20.60 5.80 -8.29
N THR A 568 -20.33 5.19 -9.45
CA THR A 568 -20.72 5.72 -10.77
C THR A 568 -22.03 5.15 -11.34
N ASN A 569 -22.51 4.00 -10.84
CA ASN A 569 -23.82 3.41 -11.14
C ASN A 569 -24.61 3.23 -9.83
N PRO A 570 -25.01 4.34 -9.19
CA PRO A 570 -25.69 4.29 -7.91
C PRO A 570 -27.05 3.59 -8.04
N LYS A 571 -27.50 3.01 -6.93
CA LYS A 571 -28.82 2.38 -6.78
C LYS A 571 -29.67 3.16 -5.78
N PRO A 572 -31.01 2.98 -5.79
CA PRO A 572 -31.89 3.55 -4.78
C PRO A 572 -31.44 3.24 -3.36
N ALA A 573 -31.74 4.15 -2.44
CA ALA A 573 -31.48 3.99 -1.01
C ALA A 573 -32.08 2.66 -0.48
N GLY A 574 -31.32 1.91 0.31
CA GLY A 574 -31.80 0.67 0.96
C GLY A 574 -31.73 -0.58 0.08
N PHE A 575 -31.39 -0.47 -1.21
CA PHE A 575 -31.19 -1.61 -2.13
C PHE A 575 -30.19 -2.66 -1.59
N ARG A 576 -29.22 -2.23 -0.78
CA ARG A 576 -28.10 -3.07 -0.30
C ARG A 576 -28.41 -3.91 0.92
N ALA A 577 -29.29 -3.44 1.80
CA ALA A 577 -29.70 -4.19 2.99
C ALA A 577 -30.33 -5.54 2.60
N GLN A 578 -30.96 -5.61 1.42
CA GLN A 578 -31.57 -6.83 0.89
C GLN A 578 -30.58 -7.83 0.29
N MET A 579 -29.38 -7.39 -0.12
CA MET A 579 -28.44 -8.21 -0.90
C MET A 579 -27.14 -8.56 -0.15
N GLY A 580 -26.93 -8.06 1.08
CA GLY A 580 -25.75 -8.38 1.91
C GLY A 580 -24.40 -7.99 1.30
N ARG A 581 -24.37 -7.09 0.29
CA ARG A 581 -23.23 -6.89 -0.62
C ARG A 581 -22.79 -5.43 -0.82
N GLY A 582 -23.13 -4.52 0.10
CA GLY A 582 -22.68 -3.14 0.01
C GLY A 582 -21.18 -3.00 0.31
N ARG A 583 -20.34 -2.83 -0.73
CA ARG A 583 -18.88 -2.75 -0.56
C ARG A 583 -18.34 -1.34 -0.25
N ALA A 584 -18.94 -0.27 -0.79
CA ALA A 584 -18.46 1.13 -0.68
C ALA A 584 -18.66 1.82 0.70
N TRP A 585 -18.56 1.06 1.78
CA TRP A 585 -18.73 1.52 3.15
C TRP A 585 -17.38 1.75 3.82
N ASP A 586 -16.35 1.05 3.33
CA ASP A 586 -14.97 1.19 3.74
C ASP A 586 -14.43 2.56 3.29
N TYR A 587 -14.13 3.42 4.27
CA TYR A 587 -13.63 4.77 4.05
C TYR A 587 -12.29 4.79 3.35
N ASP A 588 -11.37 3.91 3.74
CA ASP A 588 -10.02 3.86 3.17
C ASP A 588 -10.06 3.45 1.70
N LYS A 589 -10.86 2.44 1.35
CA LYS A 589 -11.04 2.04 -0.07
C LYS A 589 -11.72 3.14 -0.90
N THR A 590 -12.68 3.86 -0.32
CA THR A 590 -13.34 4.98 -1.00
C THR A 590 -12.37 6.15 -1.17
N SER A 591 -11.53 6.41 -0.17
CA SER A 591 -10.49 7.44 -0.20
C SER A 591 -9.51 7.21 -1.33
N LEU A 592 -9.03 5.97 -1.51
CA LEU A 592 -8.11 5.65 -2.61
C LEU A 592 -8.73 5.91 -3.99
N LEU A 593 -10.01 5.62 -4.18
CA LEU A 593 -10.71 5.92 -5.43
C LEU A 593 -10.90 7.41 -5.62
N ALA A 594 -11.23 8.14 -4.56
CA ALA A 594 -11.39 9.59 -4.56
C ALA A 594 -10.07 10.29 -4.90
N ASP A 595 -8.99 9.90 -4.24
CA ASP A 595 -7.61 10.38 -4.48
C ASP A 595 -7.23 10.13 -5.95
N ALA A 596 -7.51 8.93 -6.48
CA ALA A 596 -7.22 8.58 -7.87
C ALA A 596 -7.96 9.45 -8.91
N VAL A 597 -9.14 9.99 -8.58
CA VAL A 597 -9.87 10.93 -9.45
C VAL A 597 -9.65 12.41 -9.10
N GLY A 598 -8.82 12.68 -8.09
CA GLY A 598 -8.52 14.03 -7.61
C GLY A 598 -9.70 14.71 -6.92
N VAL A 599 -10.54 13.94 -6.22
CA VAL A 599 -11.69 14.41 -5.43
C VAL A 599 -11.41 14.17 -3.95
N HIS A 600 -11.80 15.09 -3.07
CA HIS A 600 -11.57 14.92 -1.63
C HIS A 600 -12.29 13.67 -1.08
N PRO A 601 -11.57 12.75 -0.41
CA PRO A 601 -12.13 11.53 0.19
C PRO A 601 -13.39 11.70 1.05
N PRO A 602 -13.45 12.66 2.00
CA PRO A 602 -14.65 12.81 2.83
C PRO A 602 -15.88 13.20 2.01
N VAL A 603 -15.71 13.95 0.91
CA VAL A 603 -16.82 14.35 0.02
C VAL A 603 -17.42 13.13 -0.67
N VAL A 604 -16.59 12.28 -1.28
CA VAL A 604 -17.04 11.07 -1.99
C VAL A 604 -17.75 10.12 -1.04
N TRP A 605 -17.15 9.87 0.13
CA TRP A 605 -17.71 8.91 1.08
C TRP A 605 -19.03 9.41 1.69
N LEU A 606 -19.09 10.69 2.11
CA LEU A 606 -20.30 11.28 2.69
C LEU A 606 -21.42 11.38 1.65
N ALA A 607 -21.13 11.85 0.44
CA ALA A 607 -22.13 11.93 -0.63
C ALA A 607 -22.76 10.56 -0.96
N TYR A 608 -22.01 9.47 -0.83
CA TYR A 608 -22.55 8.13 -1.06
C TYR A 608 -23.27 7.53 0.16
N ASN A 609 -22.70 7.67 1.35
CA ASN A 609 -23.11 6.94 2.56
C ASN A 609 -24.04 7.72 3.49
N LEU A 610 -24.17 9.05 3.36
CA LEU A 610 -25.05 9.85 4.23
C LEU A 610 -26.50 9.35 4.15
N CYS A 611 -26.98 9.02 2.95
CA CYS A 611 -28.32 8.47 2.75
C CYS A 611 -28.51 7.07 3.36
N GLU A 612 -27.44 6.29 3.55
CA GLU A 612 -27.51 4.96 4.21
C GLU A 612 -27.40 5.04 5.73
N GLY A 613 -26.77 6.10 6.26
CA GLY A 613 -26.48 6.22 7.70
C GLY A 613 -27.72 6.19 8.58
N SER A 614 -28.82 6.81 8.14
CA SER A 614 -30.12 6.81 8.85
C SER A 614 -30.88 5.48 8.74
N MET A 615 -30.46 4.57 7.87
CA MET A 615 -31.09 3.25 7.66
C MET A 615 -30.26 2.10 8.22
N TYR A 616 -28.94 2.28 8.34
CA TYR A 616 -28.02 1.21 8.69
C TYR A 616 -28.26 0.65 10.09
N ALA A 617 -28.31 -0.68 10.19
CA ALA A 617 -28.58 -1.42 11.41
C ALA A 617 -29.90 -1.03 12.12
N ARG A 618 -30.85 -0.42 11.38
CA ARG A 618 -32.19 -0.11 11.86
C ARG A 618 -33.24 -0.94 11.15
N ARG A 619 -34.32 -1.26 11.86
CA ARG A 619 -35.51 -1.87 11.24
C ARG A 619 -36.11 -0.89 10.23
N ARG A 620 -36.68 -1.41 9.14
CA ARG A 620 -37.29 -0.60 8.08
C ARG A 620 -38.35 0.37 8.60
N GLU A 621 -39.08 -0.03 9.64
CA GLU A 621 -40.09 0.77 10.34
C GLU A 621 -39.51 2.02 11.04
N GLN A 622 -38.22 1.97 11.39
CA GLN A 622 -37.48 3.02 12.08
C GLN A 622 -36.64 3.87 11.12
N TRP A 623 -36.72 3.62 9.81
CA TRP A 623 -36.02 4.43 8.84
C TRP A 623 -36.57 5.85 8.85
N GLY A 624 -35.66 6.82 8.90
CA GLY A 624 -35.95 8.25 8.98
C GLY A 624 -36.48 8.76 10.32
N GLN A 625 -36.66 7.89 11.33
CA GLN A 625 -36.97 8.33 12.69
C GLN A 625 -35.72 8.93 13.38
N PRO A 626 -35.88 9.95 14.25
CA PRO A 626 -34.78 10.48 15.05
C PRO A 626 -34.10 9.40 15.90
N GLY A 627 -32.79 9.53 16.08
CA GLY A 627 -32.00 8.65 16.94
C GLY A 627 -30.54 8.60 16.51
N PRO A 628 -29.65 8.12 17.37
CA PRO A 628 -28.24 8.03 17.05
C PRO A 628 -27.97 6.97 15.98
N TRP A 629 -27.03 7.22 15.09
CA TRP A 629 -26.62 6.23 14.09
C TRP A 629 -25.88 5.06 14.75
N ALA A 630 -25.84 3.92 14.05
CA ALA A 630 -25.07 2.76 14.50
C ALA A 630 -23.60 3.15 14.79
N LYS A 631 -23.02 2.60 15.85
CA LYS A 631 -21.67 2.95 16.34
C LYS A 631 -20.63 2.97 15.21
N GLN A 632 -20.58 1.92 14.40
CA GLN A 632 -19.64 1.80 13.29
C GLN A 632 -19.78 2.92 12.25
N MET A 633 -21.01 3.23 11.81
CA MET A 633 -21.25 4.32 10.86
C MET A 633 -20.87 5.67 11.47
N ARG A 634 -21.12 5.84 12.77
CA ARG A 634 -20.79 7.06 13.51
C ARG A 634 -19.29 7.30 13.56
N GLU A 635 -18.50 6.28 13.92
CA GLU A 635 -17.04 6.36 13.99
C GLU A 635 -16.43 6.71 12.63
N VAL A 636 -16.89 6.07 11.55
CA VAL A 636 -16.39 6.39 10.20
C VAL A 636 -16.81 7.79 9.75
N THR A 637 -18.02 8.24 10.08
CA THR A 637 -18.45 9.61 9.75
C THR A 637 -17.67 10.65 10.56
N LEU A 638 -17.35 10.38 11.83
CA LEU A 638 -16.51 11.26 12.65
C LEU A 638 -15.09 11.37 12.09
N ARG A 639 -14.54 10.27 11.56
CA ARG A 639 -13.26 10.29 10.83
C ARG A 639 -13.36 11.19 9.58
N ALA A 640 -14.40 11.03 8.76
CA ALA A 640 -14.63 11.90 7.61
C ALA A 640 -14.80 13.37 8.02
N CYS A 641 -15.43 13.65 9.17
CA CYS A 641 -15.53 15.01 9.71
C CYS A 641 -14.18 15.59 10.13
N ALA A 642 -13.30 14.79 10.75
CA ALA A 642 -11.94 15.22 11.09
C ALA A 642 -11.14 15.59 9.82
N ASP A 643 -11.30 14.83 8.74
CA ASP A 643 -10.68 15.16 7.45
C ASP A 643 -11.25 16.46 6.86
N LEU A 644 -12.56 16.72 7.00
CA LEU A 644 -13.16 18.00 6.59
C LEU A 644 -12.66 19.17 7.47
N ASP A 645 -12.50 18.97 8.77
CA ASP A 645 -11.93 19.97 9.69
C ASP A 645 -10.49 20.32 9.27
N ALA A 646 -9.70 19.31 8.87
CA ALA A 646 -8.34 19.50 8.36
C ALA A 646 -8.28 20.25 7.01
N LEU A 647 -9.28 20.06 6.14
CA LEU A 647 -9.41 20.85 4.90
C LEU A 647 -9.78 22.32 5.18
N GLY A 648 -10.43 22.61 6.30
CA GLY A 648 -10.79 23.96 6.73
C GLY A 648 -11.87 24.64 5.88
N GLY A 649 -12.06 25.95 6.12
CA GLY A 649 -12.93 26.81 5.31
C GLY A 649 -14.38 26.33 5.19
N ALA A 650 -14.91 26.34 3.96
CA ALA A 650 -16.29 25.96 3.67
C ALA A 650 -16.58 24.46 3.87
N TYR A 651 -15.55 23.61 3.85
CA TYR A 651 -15.67 22.17 4.14
C TYR A 651 -15.91 21.94 5.64
N ALA A 652 -15.07 22.53 6.50
CA ALA A 652 -15.22 22.46 7.96
C ALA A 652 -16.57 23.04 8.45
N ALA A 653 -17.10 24.07 7.76
CA ALA A 653 -18.41 24.65 8.06
C ALA A 653 -19.59 23.65 7.99
N GLN A 654 -19.42 22.51 7.29
CA GLN A 654 -20.46 21.46 7.20
C GLN A 654 -20.43 20.48 8.39
N VAL A 655 -19.34 20.43 9.16
CA VAL A 655 -19.12 19.45 10.24
C VAL A 655 -20.18 19.53 11.35
N PRO A 656 -20.62 20.71 11.83
CA PRO A 656 -21.67 20.79 12.86
C PRO A 656 -22.99 20.14 12.42
N ALA A 657 -23.42 20.36 11.17
CA ALA A 657 -24.64 19.77 10.64
C ALA A 657 -24.54 18.24 10.50
N LEU A 658 -23.38 17.74 10.07
CA LEU A 658 -23.10 16.31 10.02
C LEU A 658 -23.13 15.67 11.42
N ARG A 659 -22.52 16.33 12.43
CA ARG A 659 -22.56 15.85 13.83
C ARG A 659 -23.99 15.82 14.38
N ALA A 660 -24.82 16.81 14.06
CA ALA A 660 -26.23 16.85 14.47
C ALA A 660 -27.05 15.68 13.87
N LEU A 661 -26.79 15.29 12.62
CA LEU A 661 -27.38 14.10 12.00
C LEU A 661 -26.96 12.81 12.73
N LEU A 662 -25.66 12.69 13.05
CA LEU A 662 -25.09 11.50 13.72
C LEU A 662 -25.68 11.24 15.11
N THR A 663 -25.92 12.30 15.86
CA THR A 663 -26.52 12.25 17.20
C THR A 663 -28.04 12.13 17.17
N GLY A 664 -28.66 12.20 15.99
CA GLY A 664 -30.12 12.18 15.84
C GLY A 664 -30.82 13.46 16.27
N GLN A 665 -30.09 14.57 16.38
CA GLN A 665 -30.68 15.89 16.66
C GLN A 665 -31.42 16.45 15.45
N THR A 666 -30.96 16.12 14.25
CA THR A 666 -31.64 16.46 12.98
C THR A 666 -32.36 15.22 12.43
N PRO A 667 -33.67 15.30 12.11
CA PRO A 667 -34.41 14.20 11.48
C PRO A 667 -33.94 13.93 10.05
N ALA A 668 -34.10 12.69 9.57
CA ALA A 668 -33.63 12.24 8.26
C ALA A 668 -34.73 11.48 7.47
N PRO A 669 -35.85 12.14 7.13
CA PRO A 669 -37.04 11.48 6.57
C PRO A 669 -36.77 10.70 5.27
N THR A 670 -37.37 9.50 5.13
CA THR A 670 -37.31 8.68 3.91
C THR A 670 -38.32 9.18 2.88
N GLY A 671 -37.94 10.12 2.02
CA GLY A 671 -38.82 10.69 0.99
C GLY A 671 -38.59 12.18 0.73
N ASP A 672 -37.76 12.81 1.56
CA ASP A 672 -37.29 14.18 1.36
C ASP A 672 -35.76 14.16 1.38
N ASP A 673 -35.13 14.75 0.37
CA ASP A 673 -33.67 14.85 0.23
C ASP A 673 -33.11 16.11 0.94
N SER A 674 -33.95 16.96 1.54
CA SER A 674 -33.55 18.22 2.18
C SER A 674 -32.52 18.03 3.31
N TRP A 675 -32.63 16.96 4.09
CA TRP A 675 -31.69 16.64 5.17
C TRP A 675 -30.29 16.25 4.65
N GLN A 676 -30.16 15.96 3.35
CA GLN A 676 -28.87 15.69 2.70
C GLN A 676 -28.16 16.99 2.27
N ALA A 677 -28.68 18.16 2.63
CA ALA A 677 -28.09 19.46 2.31
C ALA A 677 -26.58 19.57 2.61
N PRO A 678 -26.04 19.06 3.74
CA PRO A 678 -24.59 19.11 3.98
C PRO A 678 -23.78 18.36 2.91
N ALA A 679 -24.23 17.18 2.48
CA ALA A 679 -23.53 16.42 1.43
C ALA A 679 -23.63 17.11 0.05
N ARG A 680 -24.77 17.71 -0.26
CA ARG A 680 -24.94 18.49 -1.50
C ARG A 680 -24.05 19.73 -1.51
N ALA A 681 -23.94 20.43 -0.37
CA ALA A 681 -23.04 21.56 -0.21
C ALA A 681 -21.57 21.12 -0.43
N LEU A 682 -21.16 19.98 0.15
CA LEU A 682 -19.82 19.42 -0.08
C LEU A 682 -19.56 19.10 -1.56
N LEU A 683 -20.53 18.49 -2.26
CA LEU A 683 -20.42 18.21 -3.70
C LEU A 683 -20.32 19.50 -4.53
N ALA A 684 -21.10 20.53 -4.21
CA ALA A 684 -21.04 21.82 -4.88
C ALA A 684 -19.69 22.53 -4.67
N LEU A 685 -19.18 22.55 -3.43
CA LEU A 685 -17.83 23.06 -3.13
C LEU A 685 -16.76 22.33 -3.92
N GLU A 686 -16.91 21.02 -4.06
CA GLU A 686 -15.96 20.18 -4.77
C GLU A 686 -16.00 20.39 -6.29
N ARG A 687 -17.20 20.55 -6.88
CA ARG A 687 -17.34 20.95 -8.28
C ARG A 687 -16.73 22.33 -8.54
N HIS A 688 -16.94 23.27 -7.62
CA HIS A 688 -16.36 24.60 -7.70
C HIS A 688 -14.82 24.56 -7.67
N ARG A 689 -14.24 23.86 -6.71
CA ARG A 689 -12.79 23.65 -6.58
C ARG A 689 -12.18 23.05 -7.85
N LEU A 690 -12.93 22.17 -8.51
CA LEU A 690 -12.51 21.46 -9.73
C LEU A 690 -12.85 22.20 -11.03
N GLY A 691 -13.47 23.39 -10.96
CA GLY A 691 -13.84 24.19 -12.13
C GLY A 691 -14.96 23.57 -12.98
N LEU A 692 -15.83 22.75 -12.39
CA LEU A 692 -16.92 22.04 -13.08
C LEU A 692 -18.28 22.75 -13.04
N ASP A 693 -18.32 23.99 -12.52
CA ASP A 693 -19.55 24.80 -12.43
C ASP A 693 -19.88 25.56 -13.71
N ALA A 694 -18.91 25.70 -14.63
CA ALA A 694 -19.18 26.27 -15.94
C ALA A 694 -20.09 25.29 -16.70
N GLN A 695 -21.29 25.74 -17.07
CA GLN A 695 -22.09 25.00 -18.05
C GLN A 695 -21.20 24.75 -19.29
N PRO A 696 -21.18 23.53 -19.83
CA PRO A 696 -20.47 23.28 -21.08
C PRO A 696 -21.02 24.26 -22.12
N ALA A 697 -20.14 25.10 -22.65
CA ALA A 697 -20.47 26.12 -23.65
C ALA A 697 -21.03 25.50 -24.93
#